data_AF-A0A672HIT5-F1
#
_entry.id   AF-A0A672HIT5-F1
#
_cell.length_a   1.000
_cell.length_b   1.000
_cell.length_c   1.000
_cell.angle_alpha   90.00
_cell.angle_beta   90.00
_cell.angle_gamma   90.00
#
_symmetry.space_group_name_H-M   'P 1'
#
loop_
_entity.id
_entity.type
_entity.pdbx_description
1 polymer ?
#
loop_
_entity_poly.entity_id
_entity_poly.type
_entity_poly.pdbx_seq_one_letter_code
_entity_poly.pdbx_strand_id
1 'polypeptide(L)'
;MAEGRREQPPHPLLSLPPASKRPCLRPAPRGPGPGPGHGSGLPGSRYRSPESLLDCAAKAVAEKWAFERVEERFERIPEPVQRRIVYWSFPRNEKEICMYSSFQCRVAGEEGPSAATGGTGAPGSGATTAAAAGGGGGGSAAGTTAAVGAPGAVGTGDGLPFRRGIRLLETGCVENVLQVGFHLSGTVTEPATSSEPEVTHKVAISFDRCKITSVTCGCGNRDIFYCAHVVALSLYRIRKPEQVKLRLPISETLFQMNRDQLQKLVQYLITAHHTEVLPTAQKLADEILSSNSEINQVHGAPDPTAGASIDDDNCWHLDEDQVREQVKQFLSQGGYYGSGKQLNSMFAKVREMLRMRDSNGARMLTLITEQFMADPRLSLWRQQGTGMTDKCRQLWDELGALWVCVVLNPHCKSEEKSGWLKQLKKWGDMDVCPLEDGNYGSELPNITNALPQSNLAQDSLSRPRRTVFSRAVEACDLHWQDSHLQRIISSDFYMSPSYQREGESLLFNPQGLPLWLDHVPTACARVDALRSHGYSREALRLAVAIINTLRLQQQRQMDIYKHQKKELLQRGVTSTTNLEGWVGHPLDPIGCLFITLTETCRVDDDTTMDTGEGDPRPPVYAHVPVWGSPDSGESYLTLALEVALMGMGQQRIMPEGLYAQDKVCRNEEQIVAKLQELELDDLLVQTLRKQAVQLLEAGPFSGLGEVIHRESVPMHTFAKYLFSALLPHDADLAYKVALRAMRLPVLESSAGSGDVGHPHHGISIVPSRYPRWFTLGHLESQQCELASTMLTAAKGDMLRLRTVLEAIQKNIHSSSLIFKLAQDAFKIATPADNPPDITLLNVALELGLQVMRMTLSTLNWRRREMVRWLVTCATEVGLRALVSILQSWYTLFTPTEATSIVAATVMSHNTILRLSLDYPQREELASCARTLALQCAMKDPQNCALSALTLCEKDHIAFETAYQIVIDAASTGMTYSQLFTIARYMEHRGYPLRSFKLASLAMTHLNLAYNQDTHPAINDVLWACALSHSLGKNELAAIIPLVVKSVHCATVLSDILRRCTMTAPGLAGIPGRRNSGKLMSTDKAPLRQLLDATISAYINTTHSRLTHISPRHYGEFIEFLSKARVTFLLAQDGHIQFDQFIDNLKQIYKGKKKLMMLVRERFG
;
A
#
# COMPACT_ATOMS: atom_id res chain seq x y z
N MET A 1 9.01 -76.32 46.53
CA MET A 1 8.64 -76.18 47.96
C MET A 1 7.87 -74.87 48.04
N ALA A 2 6.53 -74.91 48.08
CA ALA A 2 5.66 -74.95 49.29
C ALA A 2 5.41 -73.53 49.85
N GLU A 3 4.21 -73.00 50.13
CA GLU A 3 2.76 -73.35 49.95
C GLU A 3 1.93 -72.03 49.96
N GLY A 4 0.60 -71.93 49.70
CA GLY A 4 -0.42 -72.91 49.27
C GLY A 4 -1.88 -72.52 49.63
N ARG A 5 -2.85 -72.74 48.72
CA ARG A 5 -4.35 -72.70 48.87
C ARG A 5 -5.04 -71.33 49.06
N ARG A 6 -6.17 -71.00 48.40
CA ARG A 6 -7.41 -71.79 48.14
C ARG A 6 -8.11 -71.41 46.82
N GLU A 7 -8.78 -72.39 46.19
CA GLU A 7 -9.69 -72.23 45.05
C GLU A 7 -11.07 -72.85 45.33
N GLN A 8 -12.12 -72.28 44.71
CA GLN A 8 -13.26 -72.92 44.01
C GLN A 8 -14.43 -71.92 43.86
N PRO A 9 -15.36 -72.08 42.89
CA PRO A 9 -15.27 -72.74 41.58
C PRO A 9 -15.83 -71.85 40.44
N PRO A 10 -15.84 -72.33 39.17
CA PRO A 10 -17.15 -72.33 38.49
C PRO A 10 -17.43 -73.54 37.57
N HIS A 11 -18.70 -73.90 37.49
CA HIS A 11 -19.33 -74.82 36.53
C HIS A 11 -20.80 -74.35 36.32
N PRO A 12 -21.51 -74.76 35.24
CA PRO A 12 -21.20 -75.86 34.33
C PRO A 12 -21.19 -75.53 32.82
N LEU A 13 -20.69 -76.51 32.05
CA LEU A 13 -20.76 -76.62 30.60
C LEU A 13 -22.10 -77.24 30.13
N LEU A 14 -22.60 -76.80 28.98
CA LEU A 14 -23.51 -77.54 28.08
C LEU A 14 -23.09 -77.20 26.63
N SER A 15 -22.29 -78.01 25.94
CA SER A 15 -22.61 -79.27 25.23
C SER A 15 -22.99 -79.08 23.74
N LEU A 16 -22.04 -79.36 22.86
CA LEU A 16 -22.22 -79.95 21.51
C LEU A 16 -21.99 -81.48 21.64
N PRO A 17 -22.40 -82.40 20.72
CA PRO A 17 -22.61 -82.26 19.26
C PRO A 17 -23.91 -83.05 18.80
N PRO A 18 -24.06 -83.74 17.62
CA PRO A 18 -23.35 -83.74 16.33
C PRO A 18 -24.22 -83.73 15.02
N ALA A 19 -23.54 -83.42 13.90
CA ALA A 19 -23.65 -83.87 12.48
C ALA A 19 -24.92 -84.47 11.79
N SER A 20 -24.91 -84.30 10.45
CA SER A 20 -25.65 -85.02 9.37
C SER A 20 -26.99 -84.38 8.91
N LYS A 21 -27.39 -84.35 7.62
CA LYS A 21 -26.96 -85.06 6.39
C LYS A 21 -27.02 -84.17 5.12
N ARG A 22 -26.20 -84.48 4.10
CA ARG A 22 -26.42 -84.19 2.65
C ARG A 22 -27.62 -85.03 2.14
N PRO A 23 -28.37 -84.68 1.05
CA PRO A 23 -27.78 -84.54 -0.31
C PRO A 23 -28.46 -83.60 -1.36
N CYS A 24 -27.65 -83.25 -2.38
CA CYS A 24 -27.90 -83.17 -3.84
C CYS A 24 -29.31 -82.74 -4.38
N LEU A 25 -29.41 -81.88 -5.41
CA LEU A 25 -29.05 -82.18 -6.82
C LEU A 25 -28.94 -80.91 -7.72
N ARG A 26 -28.35 -81.09 -8.93
CA ARG A 26 -28.10 -80.15 -10.06
C ARG A 26 -29.40 -79.68 -10.79
N PRO A 27 -29.38 -78.87 -11.90
CA PRO A 27 -28.29 -78.12 -12.58
C PRO A 27 -28.61 -76.63 -12.93
N ALA A 28 -27.65 -75.92 -13.53
CA ALA A 28 -27.85 -74.64 -14.21
C ALA A 28 -28.53 -74.78 -15.60
N PRO A 29 -28.98 -73.66 -16.21
CA PRO A 29 -28.43 -73.36 -17.55
C PRO A 29 -28.17 -71.87 -17.86
N ARG A 30 -27.07 -71.64 -18.60
CA ARG A 30 -26.87 -70.70 -19.74
C ARG A 30 -27.39 -69.25 -19.63
N GLY A 31 -26.46 -68.29 -19.74
CA GLY A 31 -26.79 -66.91 -20.18
C GLY A 31 -26.78 -66.76 -21.71
N PRO A 32 -27.08 -65.56 -22.24
CA PRO A 32 -26.77 -65.16 -23.61
C PRO A 32 -25.73 -64.01 -23.68
N GLY A 33 -25.09 -63.88 -24.84
CA GLY A 33 -24.11 -62.84 -25.17
C GLY A 33 -24.72 -61.52 -25.73
N PRO A 34 -23.91 -60.69 -26.42
CA PRO A 34 -24.13 -59.24 -26.49
C PRO A 34 -24.88 -58.73 -27.73
N GLY A 35 -25.48 -57.54 -27.63
CA GLY A 35 -26.05 -56.76 -28.74
C GLY A 35 -26.66 -55.41 -28.28
N PRO A 36 -26.72 -54.35 -29.12
CA PRO A 36 -26.68 -52.96 -28.64
C PRO A 36 -27.95 -52.11 -28.86
N GLY A 37 -28.04 -50.95 -28.18
CA GLY A 37 -29.03 -49.90 -28.48
C GLY A 37 -29.05 -48.74 -27.46
N HIS A 38 -29.00 -47.49 -27.92
CA HIS A 38 -29.00 -46.27 -27.07
C HIS A 38 -30.39 -45.90 -26.52
N GLY A 39 -30.44 -45.10 -25.44
CA GLY A 39 -31.68 -44.41 -25.02
C GLY A 39 -31.65 -43.79 -23.61
N SER A 40 -31.17 -42.55 -23.51
CA SER A 40 -31.34 -41.57 -22.42
C SER A 40 -32.41 -41.82 -21.33
N GLY A 41 -32.03 -41.74 -20.05
CA GLY A 41 -32.97 -41.65 -18.92
C GLY A 41 -32.30 -41.44 -17.55
N LEU A 42 -32.80 -40.46 -16.80
CA LEU A 42 -32.42 -40.05 -15.44
C LEU A 42 -32.08 -41.20 -14.45
N PRO A 43 -31.11 -41.03 -13.53
CA PRO A 43 -30.87 -41.97 -12.43
C PRO A 43 -31.93 -41.82 -11.32
N GLY A 44 -33.15 -42.25 -11.61
CA GLY A 44 -34.21 -42.41 -10.61
C GLY A 44 -33.85 -43.48 -9.58
N SER A 45 -34.23 -43.22 -8.33
CA SER A 45 -34.12 -44.07 -7.14
C SER A 45 -34.03 -45.58 -7.42
N ARG A 46 -32.82 -46.15 -7.33
CA ARG A 46 -32.68 -47.60 -7.08
C ARG A 46 -32.98 -47.86 -5.62
N TYR A 47 -34.05 -48.62 -5.35
CA TYR A 47 -34.28 -49.24 -4.04
C TYR A 47 -33.01 -49.99 -3.63
N ARG A 48 -32.23 -49.44 -2.69
CA ARG A 48 -31.10 -50.15 -2.10
C ARG A 48 -31.67 -51.25 -1.21
N SER A 49 -31.44 -52.51 -1.59
CA SER A 49 -31.42 -53.61 -0.63
C SER A 49 -30.44 -53.24 0.51
N PRO A 50 -30.78 -53.52 1.78
CA PRO A 50 -29.87 -53.24 2.88
C PRO A 50 -28.53 -53.96 2.67
N GLU A 51 -27.44 -53.31 3.04
CA GLU A 51 -26.10 -53.89 2.93
C GLU A 51 -25.98 -55.11 3.84
N SER A 52 -25.13 -56.07 3.45
CA SER A 52 -24.92 -57.27 4.26
C SER A 52 -24.29 -56.92 5.61
N LEU A 53 -24.60 -57.66 6.68
CA LEU A 53 -23.95 -57.49 7.99
C LEU A 53 -22.42 -57.59 7.86
N LEU A 54 -21.95 -58.48 6.99
CA LEU A 54 -20.54 -58.65 6.66
C LEU A 54 -19.92 -57.34 6.11
N ASP A 55 -20.64 -56.63 5.24
CA ASP A 55 -20.18 -55.35 4.69
C ASP A 55 -20.19 -54.23 5.71
N CYS A 56 -21.25 -54.10 6.50
CA CYS A 56 -21.33 -53.12 7.58
C CYS A 56 -20.18 -53.32 8.59
N ALA A 57 -19.91 -54.57 8.98
CA ALA A 57 -18.81 -54.91 9.88
C ALA A 57 -17.44 -54.67 9.23
N ALA A 58 -17.23 -55.16 8.01
CA ALA A 58 -15.95 -55.02 7.30
C ALA A 58 -15.60 -53.54 7.03
N LYS A 59 -16.58 -52.70 6.69
CA LYS A 59 -16.39 -51.23 6.60
C LYS A 59 -15.95 -50.63 7.93
N ALA A 60 -16.63 -50.96 9.03
CA ALA A 60 -16.32 -50.41 10.35
C ALA A 60 -14.93 -50.84 10.86
N VAL A 61 -14.45 -52.03 10.48
CA VAL A 61 -13.07 -52.48 10.73
C VAL A 61 -12.10 -51.71 9.83
N ALA A 62 -12.33 -51.72 8.52
CA ALA A 62 -11.48 -51.11 7.49
C ALA A 62 -11.35 -49.57 7.56
N GLU A 63 -12.15 -48.91 8.39
CA GLU A 63 -12.08 -47.46 8.64
C GLU A 63 -11.29 -47.12 9.92
N LYS A 64 -11.18 -48.05 10.87
CA LYS A 64 -10.70 -47.77 12.24
C LYS A 64 -9.50 -48.60 12.71
N TRP A 65 -9.26 -49.77 12.12
CA TRP A 65 -8.26 -50.74 12.59
C TRP A 65 -7.28 -51.05 11.46
N ALA A 66 -5.97 -51.05 11.76
CA ALA A 66 -4.97 -51.66 10.90
C ALA A 66 -5.25 -53.16 10.76
N PHE A 67 -4.91 -53.76 9.62
CA PHE A 67 -5.26 -55.15 9.33
C PHE A 67 -4.49 -56.15 10.21
N GLU A 68 -3.22 -55.86 10.48
CA GLU A 68 -2.36 -56.60 11.41
C GLU A 68 -3.06 -56.86 12.76
N ARG A 69 -3.76 -55.85 13.31
CA ARG A 69 -4.52 -55.99 14.57
C ARG A 69 -5.70 -56.96 14.51
N VAL A 70 -6.19 -57.26 13.31
CA VAL A 70 -7.21 -58.29 13.08
C VAL A 70 -6.55 -59.67 13.02
N GLU A 71 -5.38 -59.76 12.39
CA GLU A 71 -4.59 -61.00 12.26
C GLU A 71 -4.03 -61.46 13.62
N GLU A 72 -3.40 -60.57 14.40
CA GLU A 72 -2.93 -60.87 15.77
C GLU A 72 -4.03 -61.40 16.69
N ARG A 73 -5.27 -60.91 16.50
CA ARG A 73 -6.39 -61.22 17.40
C ARG A 73 -7.07 -62.55 17.08
N PHE A 74 -6.91 -63.08 15.87
CA PHE A 74 -7.66 -64.24 15.39
C PHE A 74 -6.77 -65.20 14.59
N GLU A 75 -6.46 -66.36 15.14
CA GLU A 75 -5.63 -67.42 14.52
C GLU A 75 -6.07 -67.84 13.10
N ARG A 76 -7.35 -67.62 12.74
CA ARG A 76 -7.86 -67.93 11.39
C ARG A 76 -9.06 -67.08 11.00
N ILE A 77 -8.83 -66.06 10.18
CA ILE A 77 -9.88 -65.23 9.59
C ILE A 77 -10.40 -65.91 8.32
N PRO A 78 -11.73 -66.08 8.10
CA PRO A 78 -12.23 -66.62 6.84
C PRO A 78 -11.94 -65.70 5.65
N GLU A 79 -11.43 -66.26 4.54
CA GLU A 79 -11.12 -65.52 3.30
C GLU A 79 -12.24 -64.54 2.85
N PRO A 80 -13.55 -64.89 2.87
CA PRO A 80 -14.61 -63.95 2.52
C PRO A 80 -14.65 -62.70 3.41
N VAL A 81 -14.23 -62.80 4.67
CA VAL A 81 -14.14 -61.67 5.60
C VAL A 81 -12.91 -60.81 5.29
N GLN A 82 -11.73 -61.43 5.15
CA GLN A 82 -10.50 -60.74 4.76
C GLN A 82 -10.70 -59.96 3.45
N ARG A 83 -11.23 -60.61 2.40
CA ARG A 83 -11.51 -59.98 1.10
C ARG A 83 -12.43 -58.77 1.21
N ARG A 84 -13.42 -58.78 2.12
CA ARG A 84 -14.32 -57.61 2.30
C ARG A 84 -13.68 -56.51 3.13
N ILE A 85 -12.88 -56.81 4.15
CA ILE A 85 -12.08 -55.79 4.86
C ILE A 85 -11.16 -55.08 3.85
N VAL A 86 -10.31 -55.84 3.15
CA VAL A 86 -9.38 -55.34 2.12
C VAL A 86 -10.09 -54.55 1.01
N TYR A 87 -11.29 -54.98 0.58
CA TYR A 87 -12.09 -54.26 -0.42
C TYR A 87 -12.58 -52.89 0.10
N TRP A 88 -12.95 -52.79 1.37
CA TRP A 88 -13.49 -51.59 2.00
C TRP A 88 -12.41 -50.63 2.54
N SER A 89 -11.15 -51.06 2.63
CA SER A 89 -10.01 -50.23 3.08
C SER A 89 -9.55 -49.16 2.08
N PHE A 90 -10.02 -49.18 0.83
CA PHE A 90 -9.70 -48.15 -0.17
C PHE A 90 -10.63 -46.92 -0.03
N PRO A 91 -10.14 -45.67 -0.17
CA PRO A 91 -10.97 -44.47 -0.11
C PRO A 91 -12.15 -44.49 -1.10
N ARG A 92 -13.27 -43.88 -0.72
CA ARG A 92 -14.56 -44.02 -1.42
C ARG A 92 -15.10 -42.71 -1.99
N ASN A 93 -14.51 -41.57 -1.63
CA ASN A 93 -15.03 -40.24 -1.89
C ASN A 93 -14.10 -39.48 -2.85
N GLU A 94 -14.60 -39.18 -4.05
CA GLU A 94 -13.81 -38.48 -5.08
C GLU A 94 -13.34 -37.09 -4.64
N LYS A 95 -14.03 -36.44 -3.68
CA LYS A 95 -13.61 -35.14 -3.12
C LYS A 95 -12.27 -35.22 -2.38
N GLU A 96 -11.97 -36.35 -1.73
CA GLU A 96 -10.68 -36.56 -1.07
C GLU A 96 -9.54 -36.67 -2.10
N ILE A 97 -9.79 -37.36 -3.22
CA ILE A 97 -8.85 -37.44 -4.35
C ILE A 97 -8.67 -36.06 -5.01
N CYS A 98 -9.74 -35.26 -5.15
CA CYS A 98 -9.69 -33.90 -5.66
C CYS A 98 -8.84 -32.98 -4.77
N MET A 99 -9.00 -33.09 -3.45
CA MET A 99 -8.21 -32.34 -2.47
C MET A 99 -6.72 -32.62 -2.65
N TYR A 100 -6.32 -33.88 -2.81
CA TYR A 100 -4.90 -34.25 -2.98
C TYR A 100 -4.36 -34.12 -4.41
N SER A 101 -5.12 -33.54 -5.36
CA SER A 101 -4.70 -33.40 -6.78
C SER A 101 -4.82 -31.98 -7.36
N SER A 102 -5.12 -30.96 -6.55
CA SER A 102 -5.20 -29.58 -7.03
C SER A 102 -5.09 -28.52 -5.93
N PHE A 103 -4.51 -27.37 -6.27
CA PHE A 103 -4.45 -26.18 -5.40
C PHE A 103 -5.78 -25.40 -5.32
N GLN A 104 -6.72 -25.61 -6.25
CA GLN A 104 -7.92 -24.77 -6.39
C GLN A 104 -9.21 -25.57 -6.18
N CYS A 105 -9.86 -25.31 -5.04
CA CYS A 105 -11.29 -25.49 -4.84
C CYS A 105 -11.86 -24.17 -4.27
N ARG A 106 -13.09 -23.81 -4.65
CA ARG A 106 -13.73 -22.49 -4.43
C ARG A 106 -13.38 -21.82 -3.08
N VAL A 107 -12.52 -20.79 -3.12
CA VAL A 107 -12.48 -19.72 -2.11
C VAL A 107 -12.90 -18.44 -2.82
N ALA A 108 -14.18 -18.07 -2.67
CA ALA A 108 -14.68 -16.81 -3.21
C ALA A 108 -14.30 -15.64 -2.28
N GLY A 109 -13.71 -14.58 -2.85
CA GLY A 109 -13.54 -13.30 -2.18
C GLY A 109 -12.25 -13.12 -1.36
N GLU A 110 -11.08 -13.29 -1.98
CA GLU A 110 -9.85 -12.68 -1.46
C GLU A 110 -8.78 -12.39 -2.55
N GLU A 111 -9.15 -11.63 -3.59
CA GLU A 111 -8.18 -10.94 -4.45
C GLU A 111 -8.26 -9.42 -4.22
N GLY A 112 -7.18 -8.84 -3.67
CA GLY A 112 -7.08 -7.39 -3.48
C GLY A 112 -6.78 -6.66 -4.80
N PRO A 113 -7.45 -5.55 -5.12
CA PRO A 113 -7.24 -4.83 -6.37
C PRO A 113 -5.85 -4.18 -6.42
N SER A 114 -4.98 -4.65 -7.31
CA SER A 114 -3.75 -3.93 -7.66
C SER A 114 -4.10 -2.75 -8.57
N ALA A 115 -3.86 -1.53 -8.10
CA ALA A 115 -4.26 -0.31 -8.78
C ALA A 115 -3.67 -0.19 -10.20
N ALA A 116 -4.52 -0.36 -11.22
CA ALA A 116 -4.19 -0.06 -12.61
C ALA A 116 -4.50 1.43 -12.90
N THR A 117 -3.47 2.24 -13.06
CA THR A 117 -3.60 3.66 -13.44
C THR A 117 -3.94 3.81 -14.92
N GLY A 118 -5.22 3.70 -15.25
CA GLY A 118 -5.75 3.99 -16.58
C GLY A 118 -5.74 5.50 -16.88
N GLY A 119 -4.74 5.96 -17.65
CA GLY A 119 -4.67 7.33 -18.18
C GLY A 119 -4.78 7.34 -19.71
N THR A 120 -5.89 7.84 -20.25
CA THR A 120 -6.09 8.02 -21.69
C THR A 120 -6.09 9.51 -22.08
N GLY A 121 -5.27 9.88 -23.08
CA GLY A 121 -5.21 11.25 -23.62
C GLY A 121 -3.88 11.60 -24.29
N ALA A 122 -3.73 11.27 -25.57
CA ALA A 122 -2.57 11.60 -26.42
C ALA A 122 -2.79 12.97 -27.13
N PRO A 123 -1.98 13.42 -28.14
CA PRO A 123 -0.65 13.00 -28.61
C PRO A 123 0.36 14.18 -28.79
N GLY A 124 1.60 13.93 -29.26
CA GLY A 124 2.41 14.98 -29.92
C GLY A 124 3.94 14.90 -29.88
N SER A 125 4.56 14.45 -30.99
CA SER A 125 5.85 14.89 -31.58
C SER A 125 7.06 15.33 -30.72
N GLY A 126 8.24 14.74 -30.97
CA GLY A 126 9.54 15.35 -30.66
C GLY A 126 10.72 14.37 -30.69
N ALA A 127 11.66 14.54 -31.63
CA ALA A 127 12.82 13.66 -31.79
C ALA A 127 14.12 14.27 -31.24
N THR A 128 14.98 13.44 -30.62
CA THR A 128 16.47 13.56 -30.52
C THR A 128 16.99 12.30 -29.78
N THR A 129 17.65 11.32 -30.40
CA THR A 129 19.08 11.23 -30.81
C THR A 129 20.13 11.14 -29.69
N ALA A 130 21.09 10.23 -29.93
CA ALA A 130 22.36 9.96 -29.22
C ALA A 130 22.31 8.97 -28.03
N ALA A 131 23.27 8.06 -27.78
CA ALA A 131 24.24 7.28 -28.58
C ALA A 131 25.40 6.84 -27.64
N ALA A 132 25.75 5.54 -27.64
CA ALA A 132 27.07 4.92 -27.33
C ALA A 132 26.81 3.47 -26.82
N ALA A 133 27.27 2.34 -27.36
CA ALA A 133 28.32 1.91 -28.31
C ALA A 133 29.50 1.14 -27.64
N GLY A 134 29.90 0.02 -28.25
CA GLY A 134 30.93 -0.94 -27.81
C GLY A 134 30.29 -2.22 -27.21
N GLY A 135 30.42 -3.44 -27.77
CA GLY A 135 31.43 -3.99 -28.69
C GLY A 135 32.64 -4.52 -27.90
N GLY A 136 33.14 -5.74 -28.06
CA GLY A 136 32.80 -6.85 -28.95
C GLY A 136 34.06 -7.73 -29.16
N GLY A 137 33.95 -9.05 -29.09
CA GLY A 137 35.11 -9.95 -29.27
C GLY A 137 34.85 -11.36 -28.77
N GLY A 138 35.06 -12.37 -29.62
CA GLY A 138 34.78 -13.78 -29.31
C GLY A 138 36.04 -14.66 -29.30
N GLY A 139 35.87 -15.89 -28.79
CA GLY A 139 36.87 -16.96 -28.82
C GLY A 139 36.19 -18.30 -28.52
N SER A 140 36.46 -19.33 -29.31
CA SER A 140 35.74 -20.62 -29.30
C SER A 140 36.61 -21.76 -28.76
N ALA A 141 36.05 -22.63 -27.91
CA ALA A 141 36.36 -24.06 -27.87
C ALA A 141 35.39 -24.89 -26.99
N ALA A 142 34.65 -25.80 -27.63
CA ALA A 142 34.20 -27.13 -27.17
C ALA A 142 33.80 -27.42 -25.70
N GLY A 143 32.52 -27.80 -25.52
CA GLY A 143 32.25 -29.22 -25.25
C GLY A 143 31.85 -29.67 -23.82
N THR A 144 30.62 -29.35 -23.38
CA THR A 144 29.87 -30.25 -22.48
C THR A 144 28.36 -29.97 -22.57
N THR A 145 27.58 -30.94 -23.04
CA THR A 145 26.12 -30.80 -23.20
C THR A 145 25.39 -31.12 -21.90
N ALA A 146 25.13 -30.10 -21.08
CA ALA A 146 24.17 -30.19 -19.98
C ALA A 146 22.77 -29.81 -20.50
N ALA A 147 21.84 -30.76 -20.50
CA ALA A 147 20.44 -30.51 -20.84
C ALA A 147 19.75 -29.76 -19.68
N VAL A 148 19.61 -28.44 -19.82
CA VAL A 148 18.83 -27.63 -18.88
C VAL A 148 17.34 -27.85 -19.16
N GLY A 149 16.63 -28.47 -18.20
CA GLY A 149 15.19 -28.59 -18.26
C GLY A 149 14.51 -27.22 -18.17
N ALA A 150 13.64 -26.92 -19.13
CA ALA A 150 12.90 -25.66 -19.15
C ALA A 150 11.89 -25.57 -18.00
N PRO A 151 11.65 -24.39 -17.41
CA PRO A 151 10.53 -24.20 -16.49
C PRO A 151 9.21 -24.36 -17.26
N GLY A 152 8.30 -25.15 -16.69
CA GLY A 152 7.04 -25.53 -17.35
C GLY A 152 6.18 -24.32 -17.76
N ALA A 153 5.67 -24.36 -18.98
CA ALA A 153 4.80 -23.32 -19.51
C ALA A 153 3.47 -23.26 -18.75
N VAL A 154 3.03 -22.04 -18.41
CA VAL A 154 1.67 -21.79 -17.93
C VAL A 154 0.71 -21.92 -19.13
N GLY A 155 0.16 -23.13 -19.29
CA GLY A 155 -0.87 -23.42 -20.27
C GLY A 155 -2.24 -22.87 -19.86
N THR A 156 -3.08 -22.63 -20.86
CA THR A 156 -4.49 -22.20 -20.74
C THR A 156 -5.31 -23.07 -19.77
N GLY A 157 -6.39 -22.51 -19.21
CA GLY A 157 -7.15 -22.99 -18.03
C GLY A 157 -7.88 -24.34 -18.10
N ASP A 158 -7.40 -25.27 -18.93
CA ASP A 158 -7.94 -26.60 -19.16
C ASP A 158 -7.15 -27.70 -18.39
N GLY A 159 -6.17 -27.29 -17.57
CA GLY A 159 -5.02 -28.10 -17.13
C GLY A 159 -4.96 -28.62 -15.68
N LEU A 160 -6.04 -28.59 -14.89
CA LEU A 160 -5.99 -29.12 -13.51
C LEU A 160 -5.77 -30.65 -13.48
N PRO A 161 -4.86 -31.20 -12.65
CA PRO A 161 -4.56 -32.64 -12.62
C PRO A 161 -5.78 -33.51 -12.34
N PHE A 162 -6.71 -33.05 -11.48
CA PHE A 162 -7.97 -33.75 -11.22
C PHE A 162 -8.85 -33.87 -12.49
N ARG A 163 -9.07 -32.75 -13.20
CA ARG A 163 -9.84 -32.73 -14.46
C ARG A 163 -9.17 -33.56 -15.55
N ARG A 164 -7.84 -33.49 -15.66
CA ARG A 164 -7.06 -34.33 -16.59
C ARG A 164 -7.19 -35.83 -16.25
N GLY A 165 -7.16 -36.19 -14.97
CA GLY A 165 -7.38 -37.56 -14.49
C GLY A 165 -8.79 -38.10 -14.77
N ILE A 166 -9.82 -37.24 -14.64
CA ILE A 166 -11.19 -37.58 -15.07
C ILE A 166 -11.22 -37.87 -16.57
N ARG A 167 -10.64 -36.99 -17.41
CA ARG A 167 -10.58 -37.21 -18.87
C ARG A 167 -9.91 -38.53 -19.23
N LEU A 168 -8.74 -38.84 -18.67
CA LEU A 168 -8.03 -40.11 -18.89
C LEU A 168 -8.87 -41.34 -18.50
N LEU A 169 -9.67 -41.25 -17.43
CA LEU A 169 -10.57 -42.33 -17.02
C LEU A 169 -11.76 -42.50 -18.01
N GLU A 170 -12.31 -41.39 -18.49
CA GLU A 170 -13.48 -41.36 -19.38
C GLU A 170 -13.13 -41.76 -20.82
N THR A 171 -11.93 -41.44 -21.30
CA THR A 171 -11.39 -41.93 -22.59
C THR A 171 -10.94 -43.39 -22.54
N GLY A 172 -10.99 -44.05 -21.38
CA GLY A 172 -10.65 -45.46 -21.23
C GLY A 172 -9.14 -45.76 -21.14
N CYS A 173 -8.30 -44.75 -20.90
CA CYS A 173 -6.84 -44.84 -20.89
C CYS A 173 -6.24 -45.58 -19.68
N VAL A 174 -7.05 -46.26 -18.85
CA VAL A 174 -6.62 -46.93 -17.61
C VAL A 174 -6.81 -48.44 -17.76
N GLU A 175 -5.69 -49.16 -17.74
CA GLU A 175 -5.62 -50.60 -18.02
C GLU A 175 -4.86 -51.38 -16.93
N ASN A 176 -4.89 -52.72 -17.04
CA ASN A 176 -4.12 -53.66 -16.21
C ASN A 176 -4.33 -53.49 -14.69
N VAL A 177 -5.51 -53.02 -14.27
CA VAL A 177 -5.80 -52.68 -12.88
C VAL A 177 -5.94 -53.93 -11.99
N LEU A 178 -5.04 -54.05 -11.00
CA LEU A 178 -4.97 -55.16 -10.07
C LEU A 178 -4.87 -54.62 -8.63
N GLN A 179 -5.70 -55.15 -7.73
CA GLN A 179 -5.54 -54.93 -6.28
C GLN A 179 -5.04 -56.22 -5.64
N VAL A 180 -3.89 -56.17 -4.96
CA VAL A 180 -3.35 -57.26 -4.14
C VAL A 180 -3.26 -56.74 -2.72
N GLY A 181 -4.10 -57.27 -1.83
CA GLY A 181 -4.22 -56.75 -0.46
C GLY A 181 -4.47 -55.23 -0.46
N PHE A 182 -3.59 -54.53 0.25
CA PHE A 182 -3.61 -53.08 0.46
C PHE A 182 -2.83 -52.27 -0.60
N HIS A 183 -2.54 -52.90 -1.74
CA HIS A 183 -1.80 -52.31 -2.85
C HIS A 183 -2.59 -52.39 -4.16
N LEU A 184 -2.75 -51.26 -4.84
CA LEU A 184 -3.45 -51.10 -6.11
C LEU A 184 -2.45 -50.68 -7.19
N SER A 185 -2.33 -51.46 -8.26
CA SER A 185 -1.47 -51.13 -9.40
C SER A 185 -2.25 -51.11 -10.71
N GLY A 186 -1.73 -50.36 -11.69
CA GLY A 186 -2.29 -50.27 -13.03
C GLY A 186 -1.37 -49.50 -13.99
N THR A 187 -1.77 -49.44 -15.25
CA THR A 187 -1.09 -48.66 -16.30
C THR A 187 -2.05 -47.61 -16.83
N VAL A 188 -1.56 -46.37 -16.96
CA VAL A 188 -2.32 -45.27 -17.57
C VAL A 188 -1.55 -44.78 -18.79
N THR A 189 -2.22 -44.75 -19.94
CA THR A 189 -1.59 -44.38 -21.23
C THR A 189 -2.08 -43.01 -21.68
N GLU A 190 -1.18 -42.04 -21.80
CA GLU A 190 -1.56 -40.73 -22.36
C GLU A 190 -1.69 -40.86 -23.89
N PRO A 191 -2.85 -40.51 -24.48
CA PRO A 191 -3.06 -40.60 -25.92
C PRO A 191 -2.18 -39.59 -26.65
N ALA A 192 -1.61 -39.99 -27.78
CA ALA A 192 -0.71 -39.16 -28.58
C ALA A 192 -1.36 -37.81 -28.94
N THR A 193 -0.63 -36.72 -28.67
CA THR A 193 -1.01 -35.37 -29.08
C THR A 193 -0.26 -34.98 -30.35
N SER A 194 -0.59 -33.85 -30.97
CA SER A 194 0.11 -33.37 -32.18
C SER A 194 1.61 -33.08 -31.98
N SER A 195 2.10 -33.09 -30.73
CA SER A 195 3.48 -32.79 -30.34
C SER A 195 4.20 -33.93 -29.63
N GLU A 196 3.50 -34.92 -29.07
CA GLU A 196 4.10 -35.96 -28.20
C GLU A 196 3.56 -37.36 -28.50
N PRO A 197 4.42 -38.40 -28.48
CA PRO A 197 4.02 -39.78 -28.72
C PRO A 197 3.14 -40.34 -27.58
N GLU A 198 2.49 -41.47 -27.84
CA GLU A 198 1.77 -42.23 -26.81
C GLU A 198 2.75 -42.77 -25.76
N VAL A 199 2.50 -42.48 -24.47
CA VAL A 199 3.35 -42.91 -23.36
C VAL A 199 2.52 -43.62 -22.29
N THR A 200 2.94 -44.83 -21.92
CA THR A 200 2.31 -45.61 -20.85
C THR A 200 3.08 -45.46 -19.54
N HIS A 201 2.42 -44.94 -18.51
CA HIS A 201 2.97 -44.81 -17.18
C HIS A 201 2.43 -45.92 -16.25
N LYS A 202 3.36 -46.63 -15.59
CA LYS A 202 3.02 -47.53 -14.47
C LYS A 202 2.67 -46.68 -13.24
N VAL A 203 1.56 -47.02 -12.58
CA VAL A 203 1.07 -46.34 -11.38
C VAL A 203 0.82 -47.40 -10.30
N ALA A 204 1.26 -47.12 -9.07
CA ALA A 204 0.98 -47.97 -7.93
C ALA A 204 0.66 -47.13 -6.69
N ILE A 205 -0.33 -47.56 -5.92
CA ILE A 205 -0.96 -46.84 -4.82
C ILE A 205 -1.11 -47.81 -3.65
N SER A 206 -0.49 -47.52 -2.51
CA SER A 206 -0.76 -48.22 -1.26
C SER A 206 -1.75 -47.42 -0.42
N PHE A 207 -2.59 -48.10 0.33
CA PHE A 207 -3.67 -47.50 1.10
C PHE A 207 -3.95 -48.28 2.39
N ASP A 208 -4.39 -47.59 3.42
CA ASP A 208 -4.79 -48.18 4.70
C ASP A 208 -5.87 -47.30 5.37
N ARG A 209 -6.72 -47.91 6.20
CA ARG A 209 -7.78 -47.23 6.97
C ARG A 209 -8.56 -46.18 6.17
N CYS A 210 -8.98 -46.54 4.94
CA CYS A 210 -9.69 -45.69 3.96
C CYS A 210 -8.91 -44.48 3.39
N LYS A 211 -7.57 -44.46 3.48
CA LYS A 211 -6.70 -43.37 3.01
C LYS A 211 -5.58 -43.89 2.11
N ILE A 212 -5.12 -43.08 1.15
CA ILE A 212 -3.93 -43.40 0.36
C ILE A 212 -2.68 -43.05 1.18
N THR A 213 -1.82 -44.02 1.47
CA THR A 213 -0.62 -43.86 2.32
C THR A 213 0.65 -43.64 1.50
N SER A 214 0.73 -44.19 0.28
CA SER A 214 1.79 -43.86 -0.67
C SER A 214 1.33 -43.97 -2.13
N VAL A 215 1.95 -43.16 -3.00
CA VAL A 215 1.74 -43.20 -4.45
C VAL A 215 3.07 -43.23 -5.18
N THR A 216 3.14 -43.96 -6.28
CA THR A 216 4.28 -43.99 -7.18
C THR A 216 3.78 -43.98 -8.62
N CYS A 217 4.43 -43.18 -9.48
CA CYS A 217 4.03 -43.04 -10.87
C CYS A 217 5.23 -42.80 -11.77
N GLY A 218 5.36 -43.59 -12.84
CA GLY A 218 6.43 -43.47 -13.84
C GLY A 218 6.35 -42.25 -14.77
N CYS A 219 5.66 -41.16 -14.38
CA CYS A 219 5.56 -39.93 -15.18
C CYS A 219 6.58 -38.85 -14.78
N GLY A 220 7.33 -39.05 -13.70
CA GLY A 220 8.36 -38.11 -13.25
C GLY A 220 7.83 -36.78 -12.70
N ASN A 221 6.54 -36.67 -12.39
CA ASN A 221 5.96 -35.47 -11.77
C ASN A 221 6.68 -35.12 -10.46
N ARG A 222 6.94 -33.83 -10.23
CA ARG A 222 7.59 -33.29 -9.03
C ARG A 222 6.73 -32.22 -8.32
N ASP A 223 5.42 -32.37 -8.41
CA ASP A 223 4.46 -31.50 -7.73
C ASP A 223 3.84 -32.19 -6.51
N ILE A 224 3.61 -31.42 -5.43
CA ILE A 224 3.16 -31.87 -4.10
C ILE A 224 1.88 -32.72 -4.19
N PHE A 225 1.10 -32.50 -5.24
CA PHE A 225 -0.20 -33.12 -5.46
C PHE A 225 -0.14 -34.29 -6.45
N TYR A 226 -1.09 -35.22 -6.27
CA TYR A 226 -1.24 -36.40 -7.09
C TYR A 226 -1.42 -36.02 -8.56
N CYS A 227 -0.55 -36.57 -9.41
CA CYS A 227 -0.62 -36.35 -10.86
C CYS A 227 -1.90 -36.98 -11.45
N ALA A 228 -2.25 -36.54 -12.67
CA ALA A 228 -3.45 -37.00 -13.37
C ALA A 228 -3.55 -38.54 -13.49
N HIS A 229 -2.41 -39.25 -13.57
CA HIS A 229 -2.36 -40.72 -13.60
C HIS A 229 -2.79 -41.37 -12.28
N VAL A 230 -2.31 -40.85 -11.14
CA VAL A 230 -2.70 -41.31 -9.80
C VAL A 230 -4.18 -41.03 -9.55
N VAL A 231 -4.67 -39.87 -9.99
CA VAL A 231 -6.10 -39.54 -9.98
C VAL A 231 -6.89 -40.54 -10.83
N ALA A 232 -6.49 -40.77 -12.08
CA ALA A 232 -7.20 -41.66 -13.00
C ALA A 232 -7.32 -43.09 -12.46
N LEU A 233 -6.24 -43.65 -11.90
CA LEU A 233 -6.26 -44.98 -11.27
C LEU A 233 -7.14 -45.01 -10.00
N SER A 234 -7.06 -43.97 -9.16
CA SER A 234 -7.89 -43.85 -7.95
C SER A 234 -9.38 -43.77 -8.29
N LEU A 235 -9.74 -42.91 -9.25
CA LEU A 235 -11.11 -42.76 -9.72
C LEU A 235 -11.61 -44.01 -10.46
N TYR A 236 -10.74 -44.76 -11.16
CA TYR A 236 -11.10 -46.07 -11.72
C TYR A 236 -11.55 -47.02 -10.60
N ARG A 237 -10.79 -47.11 -9.51
CA ARG A 237 -11.10 -47.99 -8.37
C ARG A 237 -12.38 -47.58 -7.62
N ILE A 238 -12.75 -46.29 -7.63
CA ILE A 238 -13.98 -45.77 -7.05
C ILE A 238 -15.19 -45.98 -7.98
N ARG A 239 -15.09 -45.60 -9.26
CA ARG A 239 -16.21 -45.64 -10.22
C ARG A 239 -16.46 -47.02 -10.84
N LYS A 240 -15.43 -47.86 -10.99
CA LYS A 240 -15.49 -49.19 -11.62
C LYS A 240 -14.98 -50.32 -10.69
N PRO A 241 -15.44 -50.42 -9.43
CA PRO A 241 -14.85 -51.33 -8.43
C PRO A 241 -14.99 -52.81 -8.78
N GLU A 242 -16.06 -53.20 -9.50
CA GLU A 242 -16.29 -54.58 -9.95
C GLU A 242 -15.35 -55.03 -11.08
N GLN A 243 -14.73 -54.08 -11.79
CA GLN A 243 -13.77 -54.37 -12.87
C GLN A 243 -12.35 -54.55 -12.34
N VAL A 244 -12.07 -54.15 -11.09
CA VAL A 244 -10.77 -54.32 -10.46
C VAL A 244 -10.63 -55.74 -9.92
N LYS A 245 -9.60 -56.45 -10.40
CA LYS A 245 -9.30 -57.80 -9.93
C LYS A 245 -8.69 -57.73 -8.52
N LEU A 246 -9.46 -58.13 -7.51
CA LEU A 246 -9.01 -58.22 -6.13
C LEU A 246 -8.36 -59.58 -5.81
N ARG A 247 -7.22 -59.53 -5.11
CA ARG A 247 -6.56 -60.65 -4.43
C ARG A 247 -6.30 -60.27 -2.97
N LEU A 248 -6.17 -61.27 -2.10
CA LEU A 248 -5.62 -61.11 -0.75
C LEU A 248 -4.13 -60.69 -0.82
N PRO A 249 -3.50 -60.28 0.31
CA PRO A 249 -2.06 -60.10 0.39
C PRO A 249 -1.27 -61.29 -0.18
N ILE A 250 -0.06 -61.03 -0.65
CA ILE A 250 0.75 -62.08 -1.29
C ILE A 250 1.23 -63.11 -0.26
N SER A 251 1.41 -62.72 1.01
CA SER A 251 1.68 -63.62 2.15
C SER A 251 0.69 -64.79 2.22
N GLU A 252 -0.62 -64.52 2.16
CA GLU A 252 -1.69 -65.53 2.12
C GLU A 252 -1.54 -66.48 0.92
N THR A 253 -1.14 -65.94 -0.23
CA THR A 253 -0.91 -66.76 -1.44
C THR A 253 0.33 -67.64 -1.28
N LEU A 254 1.40 -67.13 -0.67
CA LEU A 254 2.64 -67.86 -0.41
C LEU A 254 2.45 -68.94 0.67
N PHE A 255 1.69 -68.65 1.73
CA PHE A 255 1.37 -69.58 2.82
C PHE A 255 0.56 -70.80 2.33
N GLN A 256 -0.27 -70.60 1.30
CA GLN A 256 -1.03 -71.69 0.66
C GLN A 256 -0.18 -72.55 -0.29
N MET A 257 1.03 -72.13 -0.67
CA MET A 257 1.91 -72.90 -1.56
C MET A 257 2.77 -73.90 -0.78
N ASN A 258 2.93 -75.10 -1.34
CA ASN A 258 3.93 -76.05 -0.86
C ASN A 258 5.34 -75.71 -1.35
N ARG A 259 6.36 -76.38 -0.79
CA ARG A 259 7.78 -76.18 -1.14
C ARG A 259 8.05 -76.23 -2.66
N ASP A 260 7.47 -77.19 -3.37
CA ASP A 260 7.70 -77.36 -4.81
C ASP A 260 7.05 -76.24 -5.64
N GLN A 261 5.91 -75.72 -5.18
CA GLN A 261 5.23 -74.58 -5.79
C GLN A 261 6.00 -73.27 -5.54
N LEU A 262 6.49 -73.05 -4.32
CA LEU A 262 7.36 -71.91 -3.97
C LEU A 262 8.66 -71.93 -4.79
N GLN A 263 9.32 -73.09 -4.90
CA GLN A 263 10.53 -73.24 -5.71
C GLN A 263 10.26 -72.91 -7.19
N LYS A 264 9.14 -73.40 -7.75
CA LYS A 264 8.73 -73.05 -9.12
C LYS A 264 8.44 -71.55 -9.25
N LEU A 265 7.71 -70.94 -8.31
CA LEU A 265 7.40 -69.51 -8.33
C LEU A 265 8.68 -68.67 -8.42
N VAL A 266 9.68 -68.95 -7.57
CA VAL A 266 10.97 -68.25 -7.57
C VAL A 266 11.73 -68.46 -8.88
N GLN A 267 11.80 -69.69 -9.39
CA GLN A 267 12.45 -69.98 -10.67
C GLN A 267 11.79 -69.23 -11.85
N TYR A 268 10.46 -69.19 -11.92
CA TYR A 268 9.75 -68.46 -12.96
C TYR A 268 9.87 -66.93 -12.80
N LEU A 269 9.87 -66.41 -11.57
CA LEU A 269 10.07 -64.98 -11.30
C LEU A 269 11.46 -64.50 -11.72
N ILE A 270 12.51 -65.24 -11.35
CA ILE A 270 13.89 -64.97 -11.78
C ILE A 270 13.98 -65.06 -13.31
N THR A 271 13.36 -66.06 -13.95
CA THR A 271 13.38 -66.17 -15.42
C THR A 271 12.72 -64.96 -16.10
N ALA A 272 11.54 -64.55 -15.61
CA ALA A 272 10.75 -63.47 -16.18
C ALA A 272 11.42 -62.09 -16.02
N HIS A 273 12.09 -61.84 -14.90
CA HIS A 273 12.70 -60.54 -14.55
C HIS A 273 14.21 -60.66 -14.28
N HIS A 274 14.93 -61.48 -15.06
CA HIS A 274 16.35 -61.79 -14.80
C HIS A 274 17.29 -60.58 -14.79
N THR A 275 16.93 -59.47 -15.44
CA THR A 275 17.70 -58.22 -15.41
C THR A 275 17.50 -57.40 -14.12
N GLU A 276 16.32 -57.47 -13.51
CA GLU A 276 15.91 -56.63 -12.36
C GLU A 276 16.01 -57.39 -11.03
N VAL A 277 15.69 -58.69 -11.05
CA VAL A 277 15.50 -59.52 -9.85
C VAL A 277 16.72 -60.40 -9.55
N LEU A 278 17.46 -60.89 -10.56
CA LEU A 278 18.54 -61.86 -10.34
C LEU A 278 19.64 -61.40 -9.37
N PRO A 279 20.19 -60.16 -9.44
CA PRO A 279 21.23 -59.72 -8.50
C PRO A 279 20.72 -59.69 -7.05
N THR A 280 19.50 -59.21 -6.86
CA THR A 280 18.82 -59.13 -5.56
C THR A 280 18.48 -60.52 -5.02
N ALA A 281 17.98 -61.41 -5.88
CA ALA A 281 17.66 -62.79 -5.51
C ALA A 281 18.91 -63.60 -5.14
N GLN A 282 20.03 -63.39 -5.83
CA GLN A 282 21.31 -64.00 -5.46
C GLN A 282 21.80 -63.48 -4.11
N LYS A 283 21.80 -62.16 -3.89
CA LYS A 283 22.16 -61.56 -2.60
C LYS A 283 21.34 -62.13 -1.45
N LEU A 284 20.01 -62.19 -1.61
CA LEU A 284 19.11 -62.74 -0.58
C LEU A 284 19.34 -64.25 -0.36
N ALA A 285 19.63 -65.01 -1.42
CA ALA A 285 19.96 -66.43 -1.29
C ALA A 285 21.27 -66.64 -0.52
N ASP A 286 22.30 -65.85 -0.80
CA ASP A 286 23.60 -65.90 -0.10
C ASP A 286 23.43 -65.52 1.38
N GLU A 287 22.62 -64.49 1.68
CA GLU A 287 22.29 -64.09 3.05
C GLU A 287 21.53 -65.19 3.81
N ILE A 288 20.48 -65.78 3.21
CA ILE A 288 19.71 -66.88 3.83
C ILE A 288 20.56 -68.14 4.04
N LEU A 289 21.47 -68.46 3.13
CA LEU A 289 22.38 -69.60 3.28
C LEU A 289 23.46 -69.38 4.36
N SER A 290 23.74 -68.12 4.72
CA SER A 290 24.69 -67.80 5.79
C SER A 290 24.03 -67.88 7.17
N SER A 291 24.60 -68.69 8.07
CA SER A 291 23.99 -69.00 9.38
C SER A 291 24.04 -67.86 10.41
N ASN A 292 24.74 -66.75 10.12
CA ASN A 292 24.88 -65.60 11.00
C ASN A 292 24.14 -64.34 10.51
N SER A 293 23.36 -64.43 9.43
CA SER A 293 22.64 -63.29 8.86
C SER A 293 21.43 -62.87 9.71
N GLU A 294 21.11 -61.58 9.64
CA GLU A 294 19.94 -60.98 10.30
C GLU A 294 18.62 -61.50 9.70
N ILE A 295 18.60 -61.86 8.40
CA ILE A 295 17.41 -62.40 7.73
C ILE A 295 16.94 -63.75 8.31
N ASN A 296 17.84 -64.52 8.91
CA ASN A 296 17.52 -65.78 9.60
C ASN A 296 17.09 -65.58 11.08
N GLN A 297 17.16 -64.35 11.60
CA GLN A 297 16.72 -64.01 12.97
C GLN A 297 15.25 -63.54 12.99
N VAL A 298 14.68 -63.20 11.83
CA VAL A 298 13.27 -62.81 11.65
C VAL A 298 12.47 -63.92 10.98
N HIS A 299 11.17 -64.01 11.26
CA HIS A 299 10.30 -65.03 10.66
C HIS A 299 10.05 -64.84 9.15
N GLY A 300 10.32 -63.65 8.61
CA GLY A 300 10.19 -63.31 7.20
C GLY A 300 10.38 -61.81 6.97
N ALA A 301 10.50 -61.41 5.70
CA ALA A 301 10.45 -60.01 5.31
C ALA A 301 8.99 -59.49 5.36
N PRO A 302 8.74 -58.20 5.69
CA PRO A 302 7.40 -57.63 5.71
C PRO A 302 6.76 -57.67 4.31
N ASP A 303 5.50 -58.06 4.25
CA ASP A 303 4.74 -58.13 2.99
C ASP A 303 4.26 -56.72 2.57
N PRO A 304 4.72 -56.16 1.43
CA PRO A 304 4.32 -54.82 0.97
C PRO A 304 2.83 -54.71 0.58
N THR A 305 2.08 -55.81 0.60
CA THR A 305 0.64 -55.90 0.30
C THR A 305 -0.22 -56.20 1.51
N ALA A 306 0.36 -56.48 2.69
CA ALA A 306 -0.39 -56.82 3.92
C ALA A 306 -1.07 -55.61 4.60
N GLY A 307 -0.63 -54.39 4.30
CA GLY A 307 -1.15 -53.15 4.88
C GLY A 307 -0.09 -52.45 5.73
N ALA A 308 -0.52 -51.39 6.42
CA ALA A 308 0.31 -50.66 7.38
C ALA A 308 0.28 -51.35 8.76
N SER A 309 1.32 -51.13 9.56
CA SER A 309 1.44 -51.67 10.91
C SER A 309 0.42 -51.05 11.89
N ILE A 310 0.30 -51.63 13.09
CA ILE A 310 -0.50 -51.06 14.18
C ILE A 310 0.01 -49.68 14.62
N ASP A 311 1.33 -49.49 14.62
CA ASP A 311 2.01 -48.25 15.05
C ASP A 311 2.15 -47.21 13.92
N ASP A 312 1.86 -47.58 12.67
CA ASP A 312 1.92 -46.67 11.52
C ASP A 312 0.78 -45.64 11.54
N ASP A 313 1.13 -44.37 11.30
CA ASP A 313 0.20 -43.26 11.15
C ASP A 313 -0.72 -43.44 9.93
N ASN A 314 -2.04 -43.41 10.14
CA ASN A 314 -3.02 -43.35 9.04
C ASN A 314 -3.19 -41.93 8.51
N CYS A 315 -2.11 -41.29 8.07
CA CYS A 315 -2.18 -40.04 7.31
C CYS A 315 -2.44 -40.31 5.81
N TRP A 316 -3.01 -39.33 5.11
CA TRP A 316 -2.94 -39.31 3.65
C TRP A 316 -1.49 -39.08 3.19
N HIS A 317 -1.13 -39.54 2.00
CA HIS A 317 0.21 -39.34 1.46
C HIS A 317 0.46 -37.86 1.14
N LEU A 318 1.57 -37.32 1.67
CA LEU A 318 2.12 -36.00 1.40
C LEU A 318 3.65 -36.15 1.24
N ASP A 319 4.21 -35.66 0.14
CA ASP A 319 5.66 -35.66 -0.10
C ASP A 319 6.32 -34.50 0.69
N GLU A 320 6.86 -34.83 1.87
CA GLU A 320 7.45 -33.81 2.75
C GLU A 320 8.68 -33.11 2.15
N ASP A 321 9.52 -33.84 1.40
CA ASP A 321 10.75 -33.29 0.84
C ASP A 321 10.46 -32.35 -0.33
N GLN A 322 9.43 -32.66 -1.10
CA GLN A 322 8.92 -31.80 -2.15
C GLN A 322 8.23 -30.54 -1.60
N VAL A 323 7.48 -30.65 -0.49
CA VAL A 323 6.97 -29.46 0.24
C VAL A 323 8.14 -28.58 0.70
N ARG A 324 9.17 -29.17 1.33
CA ARG A 324 10.38 -28.43 1.77
C ARG A 324 11.06 -27.71 0.60
N GLU A 325 11.33 -28.42 -0.50
CA GLU A 325 12.06 -27.84 -1.63
C GLU A 325 11.22 -26.80 -2.41
N GLN A 326 9.90 -27.00 -2.59
CA GLN A 326 9.05 -25.98 -3.21
C GLN A 326 8.98 -24.69 -2.38
N VAL A 327 8.78 -24.77 -1.06
CA VAL A 327 8.75 -23.57 -0.19
C VAL A 327 10.10 -22.84 -0.23
N LYS A 328 11.20 -23.59 -0.14
CA LYS A 328 12.56 -23.06 -0.28
C LYS A 328 12.82 -22.41 -1.65
N GLN A 329 12.26 -22.97 -2.73
CA GLN A 329 12.30 -22.38 -4.06
C GLN A 329 11.50 -21.06 -4.13
N PHE A 330 10.28 -21.02 -3.57
CA PHE A 330 9.45 -19.81 -3.52
C PHE A 330 10.07 -18.70 -2.66
N LEU A 331 10.75 -19.05 -1.56
CA LEU A 331 11.48 -18.08 -0.73
C LEU A 331 12.74 -17.55 -1.44
N SER A 332 13.49 -18.41 -2.15
CA SER A 332 14.75 -18.03 -2.80
C SER A 332 14.61 -17.29 -4.13
N GLN A 333 13.49 -17.46 -4.85
CA GLN A 333 13.19 -16.65 -6.04
C GLN A 333 13.01 -15.17 -5.65
N GLY A 334 14.00 -14.35 -5.99
CA GLY A 334 14.16 -12.98 -5.50
C GLY A 334 13.01 -12.04 -5.88
N GLY A 335 12.05 -11.88 -4.96
CA GLY A 335 10.96 -10.91 -5.05
C GLY A 335 9.59 -11.54 -4.80
N TYR A 336 9.06 -11.33 -3.59
CA TYR A 336 7.75 -11.79 -3.10
C TYR A 336 6.51 -11.34 -3.93
N TYR A 337 6.70 -10.73 -5.10
CA TYR A 337 5.62 -10.33 -6.01
C TYR A 337 5.04 -11.51 -6.81
N GLY A 338 5.86 -12.48 -7.18
CA GLY A 338 5.40 -13.75 -7.76
C GLY A 338 5.08 -14.75 -6.65
N SER A 339 6.15 -15.25 -6.01
CA SER A 339 6.13 -16.35 -5.03
C SER A 339 5.17 -16.19 -3.85
N GLY A 340 4.80 -14.96 -3.48
CA GLY A 340 3.78 -14.71 -2.46
C GLY A 340 2.40 -15.30 -2.83
N LYS A 341 2.01 -15.31 -4.11
CA LYS A 341 0.74 -15.93 -4.54
C LYS A 341 0.77 -17.45 -4.37
N GLN A 342 1.88 -18.12 -4.70
CA GLN A 342 2.03 -19.56 -4.47
C GLN A 342 1.98 -19.91 -2.98
N LEU A 343 2.67 -19.14 -2.13
CA LEU A 343 2.68 -19.36 -0.67
C LEU A 343 1.28 -19.15 -0.05
N ASN A 344 0.54 -18.11 -0.45
CA ASN A 344 -0.86 -17.94 -0.05
C ASN A 344 -1.73 -19.13 -0.54
N SER A 345 -1.46 -19.68 -1.72
CA SER A 345 -2.17 -20.88 -2.20
C SER A 345 -1.84 -22.13 -1.37
N MET A 346 -0.63 -22.25 -0.81
CA MET A 346 -0.27 -23.29 0.15
C MET A 346 -0.98 -23.08 1.50
N PHE A 347 -1.08 -21.84 1.98
CA PHE A 347 -1.84 -21.49 3.19
C PHE A 347 -3.34 -21.77 3.04
N ALA A 348 -3.94 -21.43 1.91
CA ALA A 348 -5.31 -21.81 1.58
C ALA A 348 -5.49 -23.34 1.57
N LYS A 349 -4.51 -24.09 1.06
CA LYS A 349 -4.52 -25.56 1.10
C LYS A 349 -4.45 -26.12 2.52
N VAL A 350 -3.61 -25.54 3.38
CA VAL A 350 -3.57 -25.87 4.81
C VAL A 350 -4.95 -25.66 5.44
N ARG A 351 -5.63 -24.52 5.19
CA ARG A 351 -7.01 -24.29 5.66
C ARG A 351 -8.00 -25.33 5.14
N GLU A 352 -7.91 -25.75 3.88
CA GLU A 352 -8.76 -26.81 3.31
C GLU A 352 -8.54 -28.17 3.98
N MET A 353 -7.27 -28.56 4.21
CA MET A 353 -6.92 -29.79 4.95
C MET A 353 -7.45 -29.75 6.39
N LEU A 354 -7.32 -28.61 7.08
CA LEU A 354 -7.89 -28.42 8.42
C LEU A 354 -9.43 -28.50 8.39
N ARG A 355 -10.10 -27.91 7.38
CA ARG A 355 -11.57 -27.94 7.21
C ARG A 355 -12.09 -29.37 7.05
N MET A 356 -11.27 -30.23 6.44
CA MET A 356 -11.51 -31.67 6.26
C MET A 356 -10.95 -32.53 7.41
N ARG A 357 -10.42 -31.88 8.47
CA ARG A 357 -9.89 -32.48 9.71
C ARG A 357 -8.73 -33.44 9.47
N ASP A 358 -7.91 -33.13 8.47
CA ASP A 358 -6.73 -33.89 8.11
C ASP A 358 -5.51 -33.46 8.94
N SER A 359 -4.80 -34.42 9.52
CA SER A 359 -3.53 -34.21 10.23
C SER A 359 -2.44 -33.61 9.34
N ASN A 360 -2.54 -33.80 8.02
CA ASN A 360 -1.59 -33.21 7.07
C ASN A 360 -1.65 -31.69 7.01
N GLY A 361 -2.76 -31.04 7.38
CA GLY A 361 -2.81 -29.58 7.45
C GLY A 361 -1.81 -29.01 8.46
N ALA A 362 -1.75 -29.61 9.66
CA ALA A 362 -0.76 -29.23 10.67
C ALA A 362 0.66 -29.61 10.25
N ARG A 363 0.88 -30.80 9.70
CA ARG A 363 2.22 -31.25 9.23
C ARG A 363 2.77 -30.35 8.12
N MET A 364 1.96 -30.03 7.12
CA MET A 364 2.34 -29.12 6.03
C MET A 364 2.70 -27.73 6.56
N LEU A 365 1.95 -27.21 7.55
CA LEU A 365 2.26 -25.94 8.21
C LEU A 365 3.60 -25.99 8.98
N THR A 366 3.92 -27.10 9.65
CA THR A 366 5.24 -27.32 10.27
C THR A 366 6.35 -27.23 9.23
N LEU A 367 6.25 -27.94 8.11
CA LEU A 367 7.26 -27.92 7.04
C LEU A 367 7.45 -26.52 6.44
N ILE A 368 6.35 -25.79 6.18
CA ILE A 368 6.43 -24.41 5.70
C ILE A 368 7.12 -23.52 6.74
N THR A 369 6.74 -23.64 8.03
CA THR A 369 7.30 -22.84 9.13
C THR A 369 8.80 -23.08 9.30
N GLU A 370 9.27 -24.32 9.19
CA GLU A 370 10.68 -24.67 9.25
C GLU A 370 11.49 -24.03 8.11
N GLN A 371 10.97 -24.03 6.87
CA GLN A 371 11.63 -23.37 5.74
C GLN A 371 11.64 -21.84 5.88
N PHE A 372 10.57 -21.25 6.41
CA PHE A 372 10.51 -19.81 6.72
C PHE A 372 11.55 -19.42 7.79
N MET A 373 11.67 -20.20 8.87
CA MET A 373 12.68 -19.97 9.92
C MET A 373 14.12 -20.24 9.46
N ALA A 374 14.31 -21.02 8.39
CA ALA A 374 15.60 -21.31 7.76
C ALA A 374 16.03 -20.26 6.72
N ASP A 375 15.23 -19.23 6.43
CA ASP A 375 15.57 -18.19 5.44
C ASP A 375 16.78 -17.35 5.92
N PRO A 376 17.92 -17.36 5.20
CA PRO A 376 19.11 -16.60 5.59
C PRO A 376 18.89 -15.08 5.60
N ARG A 377 17.83 -14.57 4.96
CA ARG A 377 17.49 -13.14 4.97
C ARG A 377 17.03 -12.64 6.34
N LEU A 378 16.43 -13.49 7.19
CA LEU A 378 16.03 -13.08 8.55
C LEU A 378 17.24 -12.59 9.35
N SER A 379 18.35 -13.32 9.26
CA SER A 379 19.64 -12.95 9.87
C SER A 379 20.19 -11.64 9.31
N LEU A 380 20.09 -11.43 7.99
CA LEU A 380 20.54 -10.20 7.33
C LEU A 380 19.71 -8.98 7.74
N TRP A 381 18.37 -9.09 7.76
CA TRP A 381 17.48 -8.01 8.18
C TRP A 381 17.74 -7.61 9.63
N ARG A 382 17.93 -8.58 10.55
CA ARG A 382 18.30 -8.28 11.94
C ARG A 382 19.68 -7.63 12.06
N GLN A 383 20.70 -8.09 11.32
CA GLN A 383 22.05 -7.50 11.37
C GLN A 383 22.11 -6.07 10.80
N GLN A 384 21.33 -5.79 9.75
CA GLN A 384 21.34 -4.48 9.08
C GLN A 384 20.34 -3.48 9.68
N GLY A 385 19.46 -3.92 10.58
CA GLY A 385 18.32 -3.12 11.06
C GLY A 385 17.31 -2.77 9.94
N THR A 386 17.34 -3.49 8.83
CA THR A 386 16.48 -3.21 7.67
C THR A 386 15.11 -3.85 7.85
N GLY A 387 14.05 -3.05 7.64
CA GLY A 387 12.67 -3.51 7.73
C GLY A 387 12.37 -4.58 6.68
N MET A 388 11.75 -5.67 7.11
CA MET A 388 11.18 -6.69 6.22
C MET A 388 10.03 -6.08 5.38
N THR A 389 9.93 -6.47 4.11
CA THR A 389 8.91 -5.93 3.19
C THR A 389 7.48 -6.30 3.63
N ASP A 390 6.52 -5.42 3.37
CA ASP A 390 5.13 -5.60 3.83
C ASP A 390 4.47 -6.88 3.32
N LYS A 391 4.83 -7.34 2.12
CA LYS A 391 4.34 -8.60 1.55
C LYS A 391 4.89 -9.82 2.30
N CYS A 392 6.16 -9.78 2.71
CA CYS A 392 6.74 -10.83 3.54
C CYS A 392 6.13 -10.81 4.96
N ARG A 393 5.90 -9.62 5.53
CA ARG A 393 5.16 -9.47 6.80
C ARG A 393 3.77 -10.11 6.77
N GLN A 394 3.01 -9.91 5.69
CA GLN A 394 1.69 -10.54 5.51
C GLN A 394 1.75 -12.08 5.53
N LEU A 395 2.77 -12.69 4.92
CA LEU A 395 2.96 -14.15 4.97
C LEU A 395 3.20 -14.64 6.40
N TRP A 396 3.97 -13.90 7.19
CA TRP A 396 4.21 -14.21 8.61
C TRP A 396 2.98 -13.98 9.49
N ASP A 397 2.19 -12.94 9.21
CA ASP A 397 0.90 -12.69 9.87
C ASP A 397 -0.08 -13.86 9.63
N GLU A 398 -0.22 -14.31 8.38
CA GLU A 398 -1.07 -15.47 8.04
C GLU A 398 -0.54 -16.77 8.66
N LEU A 399 0.77 -17.02 8.61
CA LEU A 399 1.41 -18.17 9.27
C LEU A 399 1.05 -18.21 10.77
N GLY A 400 1.14 -17.07 11.47
CA GLY A 400 0.77 -16.94 12.87
C GLY A 400 -0.71 -17.26 13.13
N ALA A 401 -1.61 -16.74 12.30
CA ALA A 401 -3.05 -17.00 12.39
C ALA A 401 -3.39 -18.49 12.14
N LEU A 402 -2.72 -19.15 11.19
CA LEU A 402 -2.88 -20.59 10.95
C LEU A 402 -2.44 -21.42 12.16
N TRP A 403 -1.34 -21.06 12.82
CA TRP A 403 -0.91 -21.74 14.04
C TRP A 403 -1.90 -21.61 15.19
N VAL A 404 -2.57 -20.45 15.33
CA VAL A 404 -3.68 -20.28 16.28
C VAL A 404 -4.81 -21.26 15.95
N CYS A 405 -5.20 -21.40 14.68
CA CYS A 405 -6.22 -22.35 14.24
C CYS A 405 -5.83 -23.82 14.51
N VAL A 406 -4.57 -24.21 14.27
CA VAL A 406 -4.07 -25.57 14.55
C VAL A 406 -4.12 -25.88 16.05
N VAL A 407 -3.62 -24.97 16.89
CA VAL A 407 -3.58 -25.11 18.35
C VAL A 407 -4.99 -25.12 18.97
N LEU A 408 -5.93 -24.36 18.41
CA LEU A 408 -7.32 -24.29 18.88
C LEU A 408 -8.24 -25.38 18.33
N ASN A 409 -7.74 -26.40 17.62
CA ASN A 409 -8.55 -27.54 17.20
C ASN A 409 -9.32 -28.15 18.38
N PRO A 410 -10.67 -28.18 18.38
CA PRO A 410 -11.47 -28.71 19.50
C PRO A 410 -11.22 -30.18 19.83
N HIS A 411 -10.66 -30.95 18.89
CA HIS A 411 -10.41 -32.38 19.02
C HIS A 411 -8.91 -32.73 19.04
N CYS A 412 -8.02 -31.74 19.24
CA CYS A 412 -6.58 -31.96 19.40
C CYS A 412 -6.28 -32.85 20.61
N LYS A 413 -5.39 -33.84 20.47
CA LYS A 413 -4.93 -34.62 21.64
C LYS A 413 -4.07 -33.73 22.53
N SER A 414 -4.15 -33.92 23.85
CA SER A 414 -3.34 -33.14 24.80
C SER A 414 -1.83 -33.30 24.57
N GLU A 415 -1.40 -34.45 24.07
CA GLU A 415 -0.01 -34.75 23.73
C GLU A 415 0.46 -33.93 22.52
N GLU A 416 -0.31 -33.96 21.42
CA GLU A 416 -0.08 -33.16 20.20
C GLU A 416 0.02 -31.67 20.53
N LYS A 417 -0.95 -31.15 21.30
CA LYS A 417 -0.96 -29.74 21.76
C LYS A 417 0.29 -29.39 22.58
N SER A 418 0.76 -30.30 23.43
CA SER A 418 2.00 -30.11 24.20
C SER A 418 3.26 -30.14 23.31
N GLY A 419 3.23 -30.90 22.21
CA GLY A 419 4.28 -30.91 21.18
C GLY A 419 4.36 -29.58 20.44
N TRP A 420 3.21 -29.08 19.94
CA TRP A 420 3.13 -27.80 19.25
C TRP A 420 3.54 -26.63 20.16
N LEU A 421 3.13 -26.63 21.44
CA LEU A 421 3.57 -25.62 22.41
C LEU A 421 5.10 -25.59 22.58
N LYS A 422 5.77 -26.75 22.60
CA LYS A 422 7.25 -26.82 22.66
C LYS A 422 7.90 -26.29 21.39
N GLN A 423 7.35 -26.60 20.21
CA GLN A 423 7.87 -26.12 18.93
C GLN A 423 7.68 -24.60 18.75
N LEU A 424 6.48 -24.08 19.05
CA LEU A 424 6.17 -22.65 18.97
C LEU A 424 7.04 -21.81 19.93
N LYS A 425 7.29 -22.30 21.15
CA LYS A 425 8.25 -21.67 22.07
C LYS A 425 9.67 -21.71 21.50
N LYS A 426 10.14 -22.88 21.03
CA LYS A 426 11.46 -23.00 20.38
C LYS A 426 11.65 -22.02 19.22
N TRP A 427 10.65 -21.81 18.36
CA TRP A 427 10.74 -20.83 17.27
C TRP A 427 10.60 -19.37 17.76
N GLY A 428 9.74 -19.10 18.74
CA GLY A 428 9.56 -17.77 19.31
C GLY A 428 10.78 -17.25 20.08
N ASP A 429 11.50 -18.15 20.76
CA ASP A 429 12.73 -17.86 21.50
C ASP A 429 13.94 -17.62 20.56
N MET A 430 13.84 -17.98 19.27
CA MET A 430 14.91 -17.74 18.31
C MET A 430 15.07 -16.24 17.99
N ASP A 431 16.32 -15.77 17.97
CA ASP A 431 16.62 -14.37 17.69
C ASP A 431 16.24 -13.90 16.28
N VAL A 432 16.20 -14.79 15.30
CA VAL A 432 15.77 -14.46 13.93
C VAL A 432 14.25 -14.34 13.78
N CYS A 433 13.46 -14.71 14.79
CA CYS A 433 12.00 -14.72 14.72
C CYS A 433 11.41 -13.28 14.62
N PRO A 434 10.55 -12.98 13.62
CA PRO A 434 9.91 -11.67 13.49
C PRO A 434 9.01 -11.27 14.67
N LEU A 435 9.01 -9.97 14.97
CA LEU A 435 8.16 -9.35 16.00
C LEU A 435 6.74 -9.08 15.48
N GLU A 436 5.72 -9.20 16.34
CA GLU A 436 4.29 -8.98 16.03
C GLU A 436 4.05 -7.59 15.40
N ASP A 437 4.57 -6.53 16.03
CA ASP A 437 4.47 -5.14 15.53
C ASP A 437 5.58 -4.77 14.52
N GLY A 438 6.56 -5.66 14.31
CA GLY A 438 7.64 -5.46 13.35
C GLY A 438 8.63 -4.32 13.67
N ASN A 439 8.62 -3.78 14.88
CA ASN A 439 9.42 -2.61 15.27
C ASN A 439 10.75 -3.01 15.95
N TYR A 440 11.78 -3.34 15.15
CA TYR A 440 13.12 -3.72 15.65
C TYR A 440 13.88 -2.57 16.35
N GLY A 441 13.39 -1.33 16.28
CA GLY A 441 14.11 -0.14 16.76
C GLY A 441 14.15 0.05 18.28
N SER A 442 13.39 -0.73 19.07
CA SER A 442 13.30 -0.54 20.53
C SER A 442 14.36 -1.28 21.36
N GLU A 443 15.16 -2.17 20.75
CA GLU A 443 16.20 -2.96 21.46
C GLU A 443 17.61 -2.34 21.39
N LEU A 444 17.80 -1.23 20.67
CA LEU A 444 19.05 -0.49 20.63
C LEU A 444 19.12 0.52 21.80
N PRO A 445 20.12 0.44 22.70
CA PRO A 445 20.28 1.44 23.74
C PRO A 445 20.64 2.80 23.12
N ASN A 446 19.78 3.80 23.30
CA ASN A 446 20.00 5.16 22.79
C ASN A 446 21.21 5.82 23.46
N ILE A 447 22.39 5.72 22.85
CA ILE A 447 23.62 6.41 23.30
C ILE A 447 23.62 7.88 22.86
N THR A 448 22.52 8.61 23.06
CA THR A 448 22.49 10.07 22.90
C THR A 448 21.32 10.71 23.67
N ASN A 449 21.65 11.76 24.43
CA ASN A 449 20.75 12.65 25.18
C ASN A 449 20.15 12.09 26.48
N ALA A 450 20.97 12.10 27.54
CA ALA A 450 20.50 12.04 28.92
C ALA A 450 19.81 13.35 29.34
N LEU A 451 18.50 13.30 29.59
CA LEU A 451 17.74 14.24 30.43
C LEU A 451 16.62 13.46 31.14
N PRO A 452 16.34 13.73 32.43
CA PRO A 452 15.39 12.93 33.20
C PRO A 452 13.95 13.22 32.77
N GLN A 453 13.31 12.27 32.07
CA GLN A 453 11.87 12.29 31.85
C GLN A 453 11.12 11.72 33.06
N SER A 454 9.95 12.29 33.33
CA SER A 454 9.09 12.02 34.49
C SER A 454 8.67 10.56 34.65
N ASN A 455 8.44 10.15 35.90
CA ASN A 455 8.17 8.79 36.41
C ASN A 455 6.88 8.08 35.90
N LEU A 456 6.66 8.04 34.59
CA LEU A 456 5.61 7.23 33.93
C LEU A 456 6.21 6.20 32.95
N ALA A 457 7.53 6.16 32.80
CA ALA A 457 8.26 5.25 31.91
C ALA A 457 8.89 4.04 32.63
N GLN A 458 8.44 3.69 33.83
CA GLN A 458 8.92 2.50 34.55
C GLN A 458 8.16 1.20 34.17
N ASP A 459 6.93 1.30 33.67
CA ASP A 459 6.14 0.13 33.22
C ASP A 459 6.40 -0.29 31.75
N SER A 460 7.12 0.51 30.96
CA SER A 460 7.42 0.17 29.56
C SER A 460 8.63 -0.76 29.39
N LEU A 461 9.43 -0.98 30.45
CA LEU A 461 10.57 -1.92 30.45
C LEU A 461 10.17 -3.38 30.74
N SER A 462 8.88 -3.69 30.91
CA SER A 462 8.39 -5.00 31.32
C SER A 462 7.52 -5.72 30.28
N ARG A 463 7.28 -5.13 29.09
CA ARG A 463 6.57 -5.84 28.02
C ARG A 463 7.43 -6.97 27.45
N PRO A 464 6.99 -8.24 27.49
CA PRO A 464 7.76 -9.34 26.91
C PRO A 464 7.85 -9.18 25.39
N ARG A 465 8.98 -9.61 24.81
CA ARG A 465 9.22 -9.63 23.35
C ARG A 465 8.14 -10.46 22.66
N ARG A 466 7.17 -9.82 22.00
CA ARG A 466 6.10 -10.51 21.26
C ARG A 466 6.54 -10.80 19.82
N THR A 467 6.48 -12.07 19.46
CA THR A 467 6.73 -12.56 18.12
C THR A 467 5.42 -12.92 17.43
N VAL A 468 5.48 -13.16 16.12
CA VAL A 468 4.35 -13.65 15.32
C VAL A 468 3.72 -14.95 15.86
N PHE A 469 4.43 -15.72 16.69
CA PHE A 469 3.92 -16.92 17.35
C PHE A 469 3.35 -16.68 18.75
N SER A 470 3.52 -15.50 19.37
CA SER A 470 3.08 -15.24 20.75
C SER A 470 1.59 -15.50 20.95
N ARG A 471 0.73 -15.08 20.01
CA ARG A 471 -0.71 -15.35 20.05
C ARG A 471 -1.05 -16.85 19.93
N ALA A 472 -0.27 -17.63 19.18
CA ALA A 472 -0.44 -19.08 19.09
C ALA A 472 0.02 -19.80 20.38
N VAL A 473 1.06 -19.28 21.04
CA VAL A 473 1.48 -19.75 22.38
C VAL A 473 0.42 -19.45 23.43
N GLU A 474 -0.15 -18.23 23.45
CA GLU A 474 -1.26 -17.85 24.33
C GLU A 474 -2.52 -18.70 24.06
N ALA A 475 -2.78 -19.04 22.79
CA ALA A 475 -3.88 -19.92 22.42
C ALA A 475 -3.72 -21.37 22.93
N CYS A 476 -2.50 -21.80 23.30
CA CYS A 476 -2.29 -23.11 23.92
C CYS A 476 -2.95 -23.22 25.31
N ASP A 477 -3.11 -22.12 26.04
CA ASP A 477 -3.69 -22.12 27.38
C ASP A 477 -5.23 -22.14 27.35
N LEU A 478 -5.83 -21.91 26.18
CA LEU A 478 -7.28 -21.92 25.98
C LEU A 478 -7.83 -23.35 25.86
N HIS A 479 -8.84 -23.67 26.67
CA HIS A 479 -9.55 -24.95 26.65
C HIS A 479 -10.97 -24.81 26.07
N TRP A 480 -11.52 -25.94 25.62
CA TRP A 480 -12.91 -26.06 25.15
C TRP A 480 -13.87 -26.61 26.21
N GLN A 481 -13.36 -27.03 27.38
CA GLN A 481 -14.09 -27.75 28.43
C GLN A 481 -15.09 -26.89 29.23
N ASP A 482 -15.25 -25.61 28.90
CA ASP A 482 -16.16 -24.72 29.62
C ASP A 482 -17.63 -25.13 29.41
N SER A 483 -18.38 -25.28 30.51
CA SER A 483 -19.76 -25.79 30.51
C SER A 483 -20.77 -24.85 29.82
N HIS A 484 -20.48 -23.56 29.72
CA HIS A 484 -21.30 -22.59 29.00
C HIS A 484 -20.95 -22.58 27.52
N LEU A 485 -19.65 -22.60 27.19
CA LEU A 485 -19.16 -22.73 25.81
C LEU A 485 -19.68 -24.00 25.12
N GLN A 486 -19.60 -25.15 25.80
CA GLN A 486 -20.14 -26.41 25.30
C GLN A 486 -21.67 -26.37 25.10
N ARG A 487 -22.41 -25.66 25.97
CA ARG A 487 -23.86 -25.47 25.79
C ARG A 487 -24.19 -24.59 24.57
N ILE A 488 -23.44 -23.49 24.35
CA ILE A 488 -23.58 -22.63 23.16
C ILE A 488 -23.29 -23.41 21.88
N ILE A 489 -22.22 -24.22 21.88
CA ILE A 489 -21.76 -24.94 20.70
C ILE A 489 -22.69 -26.11 20.33
N SER A 490 -23.26 -26.81 21.31
CA SER A 490 -23.98 -28.09 21.08
C SER A 490 -25.46 -27.98 20.70
N SER A 491 -26.16 -26.88 21.01
CA SER A 491 -27.62 -26.76 20.82
C SER A 491 -28.02 -25.58 19.93
N ASP A 492 -28.94 -25.83 18.99
CA ASP A 492 -29.66 -24.75 18.27
C ASP A 492 -30.78 -24.13 19.13
N PHE A 493 -31.28 -24.86 20.13
CA PHE A 493 -32.26 -24.36 21.10
C PHE A 493 -31.52 -23.93 22.37
N TYR A 494 -31.14 -22.66 22.42
CA TYR A 494 -30.51 -22.05 23.59
C TYR A 494 -31.28 -20.80 24.03
N MET A 495 -32.35 -21.06 24.78
CA MET A 495 -33.20 -20.10 25.48
C MET A 495 -33.37 -20.62 26.91
N SER A 496 -33.10 -19.80 27.92
CA SER A 496 -33.39 -20.20 29.30
C SER A 496 -34.91 -20.21 29.53
N PRO A 497 -35.55 -21.34 29.87
CA PRO A 497 -37.00 -21.38 30.16
C PRO A 497 -37.35 -20.73 31.51
N SER A 498 -36.36 -20.24 32.25
CA SER A 498 -36.52 -19.78 33.62
C SER A 498 -35.50 -18.70 33.98
N TYR A 499 -35.95 -17.45 34.04
CA TYR A 499 -35.46 -16.52 35.06
C TYR A 499 -35.52 -17.23 36.43
N GLN A 500 -34.59 -16.90 37.35
CA GLN A 500 -34.46 -17.46 38.72
C GLN A 500 -33.60 -18.74 38.89
N ARG A 501 -32.31 -18.63 38.55
CA ARG A 501 -31.26 -19.28 39.36
C ARG A 501 -30.15 -18.26 39.63
N GLU A 502 -29.96 -17.90 40.89
CA GLU A 502 -28.96 -16.88 41.29
C GLU A 502 -27.56 -17.37 40.89
N GLY A 503 -26.95 -16.67 39.92
CA GLY A 503 -25.65 -17.03 39.33
C GLY A 503 -25.64 -17.03 37.79
N GLU A 504 -26.66 -17.60 37.12
CA GLU A 504 -26.65 -17.70 35.64
C GLU A 504 -27.06 -16.39 34.94
N SER A 505 -27.58 -15.39 35.67
CA SER A 505 -28.05 -14.10 35.12
C SER A 505 -26.98 -13.25 34.41
N LEU A 506 -25.69 -13.59 34.53
CA LEU A 506 -24.59 -12.89 33.84
C LEU A 506 -24.22 -13.54 32.49
N LEU A 507 -24.67 -14.77 32.23
CA LEU A 507 -24.35 -15.55 31.03
C LEU A 507 -25.34 -15.34 29.87
N PHE A 508 -26.41 -14.58 30.13
CA PHE A 508 -27.49 -14.29 29.19
C PHE A 508 -27.78 -12.78 29.16
N ASN A 509 -28.28 -12.29 28.03
CA ASN A 509 -28.80 -10.93 27.94
C ASN A 509 -30.23 -10.84 28.53
N PRO A 510 -30.82 -9.63 28.68
CA PRO A 510 -32.20 -9.46 29.17
C PRO A 510 -33.28 -10.15 28.31
N GLN A 511 -32.95 -10.56 27.09
CA GLN A 511 -33.84 -11.28 26.17
C GLN A 511 -33.67 -12.81 26.26
N GLY A 512 -32.80 -13.32 27.15
CA GLY A 512 -32.56 -14.76 27.33
C GLY A 512 -31.65 -15.39 26.27
N LEU A 513 -30.94 -14.59 25.45
CA LEU A 513 -29.96 -15.03 24.46
C LEU A 513 -28.56 -15.22 25.10
N PRO A 514 -27.70 -16.11 24.54
CA PRO A 514 -26.38 -16.38 25.08
C PRO A 514 -25.43 -15.17 24.99
N LEU A 515 -24.60 -15.00 26.01
CA LEU A 515 -23.44 -14.12 26.03
C LEU A 515 -22.16 -14.93 26.16
N TRP A 516 -21.12 -14.59 25.41
CA TRP A 516 -19.76 -15.10 25.62
C TRP A 516 -18.85 -13.95 26.06
N LEU A 517 -18.36 -13.99 27.31
CA LEU A 517 -17.67 -12.86 27.98
C LEU A 517 -16.14 -12.94 27.93
N ASP A 518 -15.58 -13.84 27.13
CA ASP A 518 -14.14 -13.96 26.88
C ASP A 518 -13.60 -12.74 26.11
N HIS A 519 -12.29 -12.56 26.11
CA HIS A 519 -11.64 -11.45 25.42
C HIS A 519 -11.96 -11.46 23.91
N VAL A 520 -12.42 -10.35 23.33
CA VAL A 520 -13.04 -10.34 21.99
C VAL A 520 -12.16 -10.94 20.87
N PRO A 521 -10.88 -10.51 20.67
CA PRO A 521 -9.96 -11.20 19.76
C PRO A 521 -9.80 -12.71 20.01
N THR A 522 -9.72 -13.10 21.27
CA THR A 522 -9.55 -14.49 21.70
C THR A 522 -10.80 -15.34 21.40
N ALA A 523 -11.98 -14.77 21.64
CA ALA A 523 -13.27 -15.37 21.30
C ALA A 523 -13.45 -15.50 19.79
N CYS A 524 -13.03 -14.51 19.00
CA CYS A 524 -13.08 -14.58 17.54
C CYS A 524 -12.07 -15.59 16.98
N ALA A 525 -10.91 -15.79 17.61
CA ALA A 525 -9.99 -16.87 17.24
C ALA A 525 -10.58 -18.28 17.48
N ARG A 526 -11.45 -18.45 18.49
CA ARG A 526 -12.23 -19.69 18.67
C ARG A 526 -13.24 -19.90 17.53
N VAL A 527 -13.91 -18.84 17.07
CA VAL A 527 -14.79 -18.88 15.88
C VAL A 527 -13.98 -19.23 14.63
N ASP A 528 -12.81 -18.61 14.44
CA ASP A 528 -11.92 -18.87 13.30
C ASP A 528 -11.43 -20.33 13.27
N ALA A 529 -11.05 -20.87 14.43
CA ALA A 529 -10.69 -22.27 14.57
C ALA A 529 -11.87 -23.20 14.25
N LEU A 530 -13.08 -22.96 14.79
CA LEU A 530 -14.25 -23.77 14.47
C LEU A 530 -14.56 -23.76 12.96
N ARG A 531 -14.56 -22.58 12.33
CA ARG A 531 -14.77 -22.42 10.87
C ARG A 531 -13.67 -23.16 10.08
N SER A 532 -12.41 -22.99 10.47
CA SER A 532 -11.25 -23.60 9.82
C SER A 532 -11.15 -25.11 10.02
N HIS A 533 -11.82 -25.69 11.02
CA HIS A 533 -11.94 -27.15 11.22
C HIS A 533 -13.29 -27.74 10.73
N GLY A 534 -14.06 -26.95 9.95
CA GLY A 534 -15.30 -27.38 9.31
C GLY A 534 -16.51 -27.48 10.25
N TYR A 535 -16.48 -26.81 11.41
CA TYR A 535 -17.60 -26.71 12.36
C TYR A 535 -18.36 -25.39 12.14
N SER A 536 -18.97 -25.23 10.96
CA SER A 536 -19.57 -23.94 10.54
C SER A 536 -20.80 -23.54 11.37
N ARG A 537 -21.64 -24.50 11.79
CA ARG A 537 -22.84 -24.20 12.61
C ARG A 537 -22.44 -23.80 14.03
N GLU A 538 -21.45 -24.48 14.58
CA GLU A 538 -20.84 -24.20 15.88
C GLU A 538 -20.17 -22.82 15.90
N ALA A 539 -19.44 -22.48 14.82
CA ALA A 539 -18.84 -21.17 14.61
C ALA A 539 -19.89 -20.06 14.58
N LEU A 540 -21.01 -20.25 13.85
CA LEU A 540 -22.13 -19.31 13.82
C LEU A 540 -22.77 -19.09 15.20
N ARG A 541 -23.05 -20.17 15.97
CA ARG A 541 -23.62 -20.07 17.32
C ARG A 541 -22.72 -19.25 18.25
N LEU A 542 -21.41 -19.50 18.20
CA LEU A 542 -20.43 -18.75 18.99
C LEU A 542 -20.30 -17.30 18.51
N ALA A 543 -20.31 -17.04 17.20
CA ALA A 543 -20.28 -15.69 16.64
C ALA A 543 -21.49 -14.84 17.10
N VAL A 544 -22.71 -15.41 17.09
CA VAL A 544 -23.92 -14.73 17.61
C VAL A 544 -23.80 -14.43 19.10
N ALA A 545 -23.29 -15.38 19.91
CA ALA A 545 -23.08 -15.17 21.34
C ALA A 545 -22.05 -14.06 21.64
N ILE A 546 -21.01 -13.92 20.81
CA ILE A 546 -20.05 -12.81 20.88
C ILE A 546 -20.70 -11.48 20.49
N ILE A 547 -21.50 -11.44 19.42
CA ILE A 547 -22.19 -10.21 18.97
C ILE A 547 -23.20 -9.74 20.02
N ASN A 548 -23.90 -10.66 20.70
CA ASN A 548 -24.75 -10.30 21.85
C ASN A 548 -23.96 -9.68 23.01
N THR A 549 -22.73 -10.16 23.29
CA THR A 549 -21.81 -9.51 24.23
C THR A 549 -21.42 -8.11 23.76
N LEU A 550 -21.07 -7.93 22.48
CA LEU A 550 -20.71 -6.63 21.91
C LEU A 550 -21.87 -5.63 22.00
N ARG A 551 -23.10 -6.03 21.64
CA ARG A 551 -24.33 -5.25 21.80
C ARG A 551 -24.54 -4.82 23.26
N LEU A 552 -24.38 -5.73 24.22
CA LEU A 552 -24.52 -5.43 25.64
C LEU A 552 -23.41 -4.50 26.14
N GLN A 553 -22.17 -4.67 25.66
CA GLN A 553 -21.04 -3.80 26.00
C GLN A 553 -21.24 -2.38 25.46
N GLN A 554 -21.65 -2.23 24.20
CA GLN A 554 -21.98 -0.95 23.58
C GLN A 554 -23.10 -0.23 24.35
N GLN A 555 -24.18 -0.94 24.71
CA GLN A 555 -25.28 -0.39 25.50
C GLN A 555 -24.82 0.07 26.90
N ARG A 556 -24.01 -0.74 27.61
CA ARG A 556 -23.45 -0.34 28.92
C ARG A 556 -22.55 0.89 28.81
N GLN A 557 -21.70 0.96 27.78
CA GLN A 557 -20.84 2.12 27.50
C GLN A 557 -21.66 3.39 27.23
N MET A 558 -22.71 3.29 26.41
CA MET A 558 -23.68 4.35 26.17
C MET A 558 -24.32 4.85 27.47
N ASP A 559 -24.80 3.95 28.33
CA ASP A 559 -25.48 4.32 29.56
C ASP A 559 -24.53 4.93 30.61
N ILE A 560 -23.29 4.46 30.70
CA ILE A 560 -22.24 5.13 31.50
C ILE A 560 -22.01 6.56 30.97
N TYR A 561 -21.87 6.73 29.65
CA TYR A 561 -21.65 8.04 29.05
C TYR A 561 -22.83 9.01 29.28
N LYS A 562 -24.08 8.55 29.21
CA LYS A 562 -25.27 9.40 29.49
C LYS A 562 -25.20 10.08 30.86
N HIS A 563 -24.68 9.38 31.88
CA HIS A 563 -24.51 9.95 33.23
C HIS A 563 -23.34 10.96 33.29
N GLN A 564 -22.25 10.70 32.58
CA GLN A 564 -21.02 11.52 32.61
C GLN A 564 -20.99 12.65 31.56
N LYS A 565 -21.94 12.68 30.61
CA LYS A 565 -21.95 13.55 29.43
C LYS A 565 -21.72 15.03 29.75
N LYS A 566 -22.36 15.56 30.80
CA LYS A 566 -22.24 16.98 31.19
C LYS A 566 -20.81 17.35 31.60
N GLU A 567 -20.14 16.51 32.38
CA GLU A 567 -18.78 16.74 32.88
C GLU A 567 -17.74 16.61 31.74
N LEU A 568 -17.88 15.57 30.91
CA LEU A 568 -16.97 15.33 29.78
C LEU A 568 -17.06 16.44 28.71
N LEU A 569 -18.27 16.94 28.42
CA LEU A 569 -18.45 18.07 27.49
C LEU A 569 -17.87 19.38 28.03
N GLN A 570 -17.91 19.62 29.34
CA GLN A 570 -17.28 20.79 29.96
C GLN A 570 -15.75 20.72 29.91
N ARG A 571 -15.17 19.52 30.05
CA ARG A 571 -13.70 19.33 29.96
C ARG A 571 -13.17 19.31 28.53
N GLY A 572 -13.97 18.89 27.55
CA GLY A 572 -13.59 18.82 26.13
C GLY A 572 -12.54 17.75 25.79
N VAL A 573 -11.94 17.08 26.78
CA VAL A 573 -10.92 16.04 26.64
C VAL A 573 -11.28 14.87 27.55
N THR A 574 -10.99 13.65 27.10
CA THR A 574 -11.17 12.41 27.87
C THR A 574 -9.86 11.63 27.97
N SER A 575 -9.67 10.93 29.10
CA SER A 575 -8.64 9.90 29.28
C SER A 575 -9.18 8.48 29.03
N THR A 576 -10.48 8.32 28.81
CA THR A 576 -11.09 7.04 28.43
C THR A 576 -10.67 6.69 27.00
N THR A 577 -10.06 5.52 26.83
CA THR A 577 -9.59 5.03 25.54
C THR A 577 -9.52 3.51 25.54
N ASN A 578 -9.78 2.86 24.41
CA ASN A 578 -9.48 1.44 24.23
C ASN A 578 -7.99 1.30 23.85
N LEU A 579 -7.27 0.43 24.57
CA LEU A 579 -5.83 0.17 24.34
C LEU A 579 -5.59 -0.86 23.22
N GLU A 580 -6.55 -1.75 22.96
CA GLU A 580 -6.50 -2.76 21.90
C GLU A 580 -7.60 -2.45 20.87
N GLY A 581 -7.18 -2.03 19.68
CA GLY A 581 -8.07 -1.78 18.55
C GLY A 581 -8.37 -3.08 17.79
N TRP A 582 -9.63 -3.29 17.41
CA TRP A 582 -10.04 -4.51 16.71
C TRP A 582 -9.68 -4.50 15.22
N VAL A 583 -9.68 -3.33 14.56
CA VAL A 583 -9.24 -3.17 13.17
C VAL A 583 -7.71 -3.15 13.09
N GLY A 584 -7.12 -3.98 12.22
CA GLY A 584 -5.67 -4.16 12.10
C GLY A 584 -5.05 -5.14 13.11
N HIS A 585 -5.87 -5.70 14.01
CA HIS A 585 -5.43 -6.69 14.98
C HIS A 585 -4.94 -8.00 14.31
N PRO A 586 -3.86 -8.65 14.78
CA PRO A 586 -3.33 -9.87 14.15
C PRO A 586 -4.29 -11.07 14.09
N LEU A 587 -5.30 -11.15 14.98
CA LEU A 587 -6.34 -12.18 14.96
C LEU A 587 -7.61 -11.78 14.18
N ASP A 588 -7.60 -10.60 13.54
CA ASP A 588 -8.69 -10.01 12.75
C ASP A 588 -10.12 -10.36 13.24
N PRO A 589 -10.51 -9.93 14.45
CA PRO A 589 -11.79 -10.33 15.04
C PRO A 589 -13.01 -9.88 14.20
N ILE A 590 -12.93 -8.70 13.59
CA ILE A 590 -14.05 -8.13 12.83
C ILE A 590 -14.16 -8.81 11.46
N GLY A 591 -13.05 -9.02 10.74
CA GLY A 591 -13.07 -9.78 9.50
C GLY A 591 -13.47 -11.23 9.73
N CYS A 592 -13.00 -11.88 10.80
CA CYS A 592 -13.42 -13.23 11.19
C CYS A 592 -14.94 -13.35 11.38
N LEU A 593 -15.56 -12.47 12.19
CA LEU A 593 -17.01 -12.50 12.41
C LEU A 593 -17.79 -12.18 11.13
N PHE A 594 -17.36 -11.15 10.38
CA PHE A 594 -17.99 -10.78 9.11
C PHE A 594 -17.96 -11.93 8.09
N ILE A 595 -16.79 -12.54 7.85
CA ILE A 595 -16.62 -13.67 6.92
C ILE A 595 -17.45 -14.88 7.38
N THR A 596 -17.42 -15.22 8.67
CA THR A 596 -18.17 -16.38 9.20
C THR A 596 -19.68 -16.26 8.97
N LEU A 597 -20.23 -15.05 9.11
CA LEU A 597 -21.65 -14.79 8.88
C LEU A 597 -21.99 -14.75 7.38
N THR A 598 -21.19 -14.01 6.59
CA THR A 598 -21.42 -13.83 5.15
C THR A 598 -21.19 -15.09 4.31
N GLU A 599 -20.24 -15.97 4.68
CA GLU A 599 -20.02 -17.26 4.00
C GLU A 599 -21.32 -18.08 3.92
N THR A 600 -22.15 -18.01 4.97
CA THR A 600 -23.43 -18.74 5.02
C THR A 600 -24.61 -18.02 4.36
N CYS A 601 -24.43 -16.75 3.97
CA CYS A 601 -25.43 -15.95 3.26
C CYS A 601 -25.21 -15.96 1.74
N ARG A 602 -24.11 -16.52 1.22
CA ARG A 602 -23.83 -16.57 -0.22
C ARG A 602 -24.72 -17.58 -0.94
N VAL A 603 -25.24 -17.18 -2.09
CA VAL A 603 -25.97 -18.08 -3.00
C VAL A 603 -24.97 -18.73 -3.95
N ASP A 604 -24.56 -19.97 -3.65
CA ASP A 604 -23.73 -20.76 -4.57
C ASP A 604 -24.54 -21.16 -5.81
N ASP A 605 -24.07 -20.75 -6.99
CA ASP A 605 -24.67 -21.12 -8.28
C ASP A 605 -24.26 -22.56 -8.65
N ASP A 606 -24.80 -23.53 -7.92
CA ASP A 606 -24.33 -24.92 -7.89
C ASP A 606 -24.91 -25.80 -9.02
N THR A 607 -25.55 -25.18 -10.02
CA THR A 607 -26.22 -25.88 -11.13
C THR A 607 -25.62 -25.67 -12.52
N THR A 608 -24.61 -24.81 -12.67
CA THR A 608 -23.83 -24.69 -13.92
C THR A 608 -22.34 -24.91 -13.66
N MET A 609 -21.79 -25.95 -14.30
CA MET A 609 -20.35 -26.08 -14.55
C MET A 609 -19.94 -24.95 -15.49
N ASP A 610 -19.53 -23.82 -14.93
CA ASP A 610 -19.40 -22.57 -15.67
C ASP A 610 -18.31 -22.66 -16.75
N THR A 611 -18.70 -22.32 -17.98
CA THR A 611 -17.83 -22.21 -19.14
C THR A 611 -17.04 -20.93 -19.03
N GLY A 612 -15.74 -21.03 -18.75
CA GLY A 612 -14.89 -19.93 -18.30
C GLY A 612 -14.56 -18.82 -19.31
N GLU A 613 -15.57 -18.08 -19.77
CA GLU A 613 -15.46 -16.78 -20.43
C GLU A 613 -16.45 -15.79 -19.79
N GLY A 614 -16.07 -15.23 -18.63
CA GLY A 614 -16.80 -14.16 -17.97
C GLY A 614 -15.97 -13.54 -16.85
N ASP A 615 -16.02 -12.21 -16.71
CA ASP A 615 -15.51 -11.53 -15.52
C ASP A 615 -16.20 -12.09 -14.26
N PRO A 616 -15.49 -12.18 -13.12
CA PRO A 616 -16.08 -12.67 -11.88
C PRO A 616 -17.26 -11.77 -11.48
N ARG A 617 -18.48 -12.32 -11.56
CA ARG A 617 -19.68 -11.63 -11.09
C ARG A 617 -19.56 -11.39 -9.58
N PRO A 618 -20.03 -10.23 -9.06
CA PRO A 618 -20.02 -9.98 -7.63
C PRO A 618 -20.86 -11.03 -6.88
N PRO A 619 -20.45 -11.42 -5.66
CA PRO A 619 -21.16 -12.44 -4.88
C PRO A 619 -22.55 -11.95 -4.49
N VAL A 620 -23.58 -12.75 -4.80
CA VAL A 620 -24.97 -12.48 -4.41
C VAL A 620 -25.22 -13.03 -3.00
N TYR A 621 -25.67 -12.15 -2.10
CA TYR A 621 -25.99 -12.49 -0.72
C TYR A 621 -27.52 -12.56 -0.51
N ALA A 622 -27.97 -13.53 0.29
CA ALA A 622 -29.35 -13.73 0.67
C ALA A 622 -29.52 -13.73 2.20
N HIS A 623 -30.69 -13.28 2.67
CA HIS A 623 -30.96 -13.19 4.10
C HIS A 623 -31.28 -14.56 4.70
N VAL A 624 -30.35 -15.11 5.48
CA VAL A 624 -30.56 -16.32 6.28
C VAL A 624 -30.94 -15.91 7.71
N PRO A 625 -32.11 -16.32 8.25
CA PRO A 625 -32.57 -15.90 9.57
C PRO A 625 -31.71 -16.49 10.69
N VAL A 626 -31.54 -15.72 11.78
CA VAL A 626 -30.78 -16.17 12.95
C VAL A 626 -31.61 -17.15 13.77
N TRP A 627 -31.13 -18.39 13.93
CA TRP A 627 -31.81 -19.41 14.73
C TRP A 627 -31.99 -18.94 16.19
N GLY A 628 -33.26 -18.89 16.63
CA GLY A 628 -33.61 -18.56 18.02
C GLY A 628 -33.75 -17.06 18.33
N SER A 629 -33.62 -16.15 17.36
CA SER A 629 -33.94 -14.73 17.62
C SER A 629 -35.47 -14.53 17.77
N PRO A 630 -35.92 -13.71 18.76
CA PRO A 630 -37.33 -13.33 18.87
C PRO A 630 -37.76 -12.29 17.82
N ASP A 631 -36.82 -11.57 17.21
CA ASP A 631 -37.09 -10.53 16.22
C ASP A 631 -37.11 -11.13 14.80
N SER A 632 -38.28 -11.09 14.14
CA SER A 632 -38.49 -11.64 12.79
C SER A 632 -37.73 -10.92 11.66
N GLY A 633 -36.89 -9.94 12.00
CA GLY A 633 -36.04 -9.18 11.09
C GLY A 633 -34.53 -9.42 11.26
N GLU A 634 -34.08 -10.29 12.17
CA GLU A 634 -32.64 -10.55 12.31
C GLU A 634 -32.15 -11.67 11.37
N SER A 635 -31.25 -11.31 10.45
CA SER A 635 -30.51 -12.24 9.59
C SER A 635 -29.02 -12.24 9.89
N TYR A 636 -28.32 -13.33 9.55
CA TYR A 636 -26.85 -13.36 9.67
C TYR A 636 -26.18 -12.24 8.85
N LEU A 637 -26.78 -11.81 7.74
CA LEU A 637 -26.30 -10.68 6.94
C LEU A 637 -26.45 -9.34 7.68
N THR A 638 -27.56 -9.11 8.40
CA THR A 638 -27.72 -7.92 9.26
C THR A 638 -26.72 -7.91 10.42
N LEU A 639 -26.45 -9.06 11.04
CA LEU A 639 -25.42 -9.17 12.09
C LEU A 639 -24.01 -8.93 11.55
N ALA A 640 -23.73 -9.35 10.31
CA ALA A 640 -22.44 -9.11 9.64
C ALA A 640 -22.20 -7.62 9.42
N LEU A 641 -23.20 -6.91 8.87
CA LEU A 641 -23.15 -5.46 8.75
C LEU A 641 -22.99 -4.80 10.12
N GLU A 642 -23.82 -5.17 11.10
CA GLU A 642 -23.78 -4.58 12.44
C GLU A 642 -22.41 -4.71 13.13
N VAL A 643 -21.80 -5.90 13.12
CA VAL A 643 -20.50 -6.12 13.77
C VAL A 643 -19.36 -5.39 13.05
N ALA A 644 -19.40 -5.28 11.72
CA ALA A 644 -18.42 -4.50 10.96
C ALA A 644 -18.51 -3.01 11.29
N LEU A 645 -19.73 -2.46 11.40
CA LEU A 645 -19.97 -1.07 11.78
C LEU A 645 -19.54 -0.78 13.23
N MET A 646 -19.86 -1.67 14.18
CA MET A 646 -19.36 -1.58 15.56
C MET A 646 -17.82 -1.59 15.60
N GLY A 647 -17.21 -2.47 14.81
CA GLY A 647 -15.77 -2.69 14.80
C GLY A 647 -14.96 -1.52 14.25
N MET A 648 -15.35 -1.01 13.08
CA MET A 648 -14.70 0.18 12.50
C MET A 648 -14.99 1.45 13.32
N GLY A 649 -16.19 1.54 13.91
CA GLY A 649 -16.61 2.66 14.74
C GLY A 649 -15.99 2.71 16.14
N GLN A 650 -15.25 1.69 16.56
CA GLN A 650 -14.57 1.62 17.86
C GLN A 650 -13.52 2.74 17.99
N GLN A 651 -13.57 3.52 19.07
CA GLN A 651 -12.44 4.41 19.41
C GLN A 651 -11.21 3.55 19.71
N ARG A 652 -10.07 3.83 19.08
CA ARG A 652 -8.80 3.10 19.24
C ARG A 652 -7.61 4.03 19.11
N ILE A 653 -6.52 3.76 19.84
CA ILE A 653 -5.24 4.49 19.69
C ILE A 653 -4.52 4.02 18.42
N MET A 654 -3.78 4.92 17.78
CA MET A 654 -2.89 4.59 16.66
C MET A 654 -1.72 3.70 17.16
N PRO A 655 -1.51 2.48 16.61
CA PRO A 655 -0.43 1.61 17.07
C PRO A 655 0.97 2.17 16.78
N GLU A 656 1.95 1.62 17.49
CA GLU A 656 3.36 2.00 17.31
C GLU A 656 4.00 1.26 16.13
N GLY A 657 4.85 1.98 15.38
CA GLY A 657 5.58 1.43 14.24
C GLY A 657 4.82 1.55 12.90
N LEU A 658 5.58 1.83 11.83
CA LEU A 658 5.05 2.05 10.47
C LEU A 658 4.13 0.91 10.00
N TYR A 659 4.60 -0.34 10.11
CA TYR A 659 3.86 -1.50 9.62
C TYR A 659 2.51 -1.70 10.30
N ALA A 660 2.43 -1.49 11.61
CA ALA A 660 1.18 -1.62 12.35
C ALA A 660 0.17 -0.52 11.95
N GLN A 661 0.64 0.71 11.72
CA GLN A 661 -0.18 1.81 11.22
C GLN A 661 -0.69 1.54 9.80
N ASP A 662 0.18 1.07 8.90
CA ASP A 662 -0.19 0.68 7.53
C ASP A 662 -1.13 -0.54 7.51
N LYS A 663 -0.99 -1.48 8.46
CA LYS A 663 -1.89 -2.62 8.63
C LYS A 663 -3.29 -2.18 9.08
N VAL A 664 -3.40 -1.24 10.02
CA VAL A 664 -4.70 -0.66 10.40
C VAL A 664 -5.38 0.01 9.21
N CYS A 665 -4.66 0.82 8.43
CA CYS A 665 -5.24 1.51 7.26
C CYS A 665 -5.72 0.51 6.20
N ARG A 666 -4.88 -0.47 5.84
CA ARG A 666 -5.23 -1.51 4.85
C ARG A 666 -6.39 -2.40 5.30
N ASN A 667 -6.45 -2.79 6.58
CA ASN A 667 -7.57 -3.58 7.09
C ASN A 667 -8.88 -2.76 7.13
N GLU A 668 -8.82 -1.45 7.40
CA GLU A 668 -10.00 -0.57 7.29
C GLU A 668 -10.50 -0.49 5.83
N GLU A 669 -9.60 -0.30 4.87
CA GLU A 669 -9.93 -0.32 3.43
C GLU A 669 -10.50 -1.67 2.97
N GLN A 670 -9.95 -2.80 3.44
CA GLN A 670 -10.45 -4.14 3.11
C GLN A 670 -11.85 -4.42 3.66
N ILE A 671 -12.15 -4.00 4.89
CA ILE A 671 -13.50 -4.14 5.47
C ILE A 671 -14.48 -3.24 4.72
N VAL A 672 -14.09 -2.00 4.39
CA VAL A 672 -14.91 -1.09 3.57
C VAL A 672 -15.20 -1.68 2.17
N ALA A 673 -14.21 -2.31 1.52
CA ALA A 673 -14.42 -2.98 0.24
C ALA A 673 -15.42 -4.14 0.36
N LYS A 674 -15.25 -5.03 1.35
CA LYS A 674 -16.19 -6.14 1.63
C LYS A 674 -17.60 -5.65 1.98
N LEU A 675 -17.75 -4.44 2.52
CA LEU A 675 -19.03 -3.79 2.78
C LEU A 675 -19.64 -3.04 1.59
N GLN A 676 -18.85 -2.75 0.55
CA GLN A 676 -19.33 -2.22 -0.74
C GLN A 676 -19.83 -3.33 -1.67
N GLU A 677 -19.47 -4.59 -1.42
CA GLU A 677 -20.06 -5.77 -2.07
C GLU A 677 -21.52 -6.04 -1.65
N LEU A 678 -21.98 -5.45 -0.54
CA LEU A 678 -23.33 -5.67 -0.02
C LEU A 678 -24.34 -4.74 -0.69
N GLU A 679 -25.30 -5.30 -1.42
CA GLU A 679 -26.48 -4.56 -1.88
C GLU A 679 -27.38 -4.22 -0.67
N LEU A 680 -27.62 -2.93 -0.45
CA LEU A 680 -28.34 -2.44 0.73
C LEU A 680 -29.86 -2.50 0.53
N ASP A 681 -30.49 -3.53 1.09
CA ASP A 681 -31.95 -3.64 1.20
C ASP A 681 -32.52 -2.80 2.37
N ASP A 682 -33.85 -2.72 2.48
CA ASP A 682 -34.52 -1.95 3.54
C ASP A 682 -34.10 -2.35 4.96
N LEU A 683 -33.71 -3.61 5.17
CA LEU A 683 -33.36 -4.16 6.48
C LEU A 683 -31.89 -3.87 6.84
N LEU A 684 -30.98 -3.94 5.87
CA LEU A 684 -29.59 -3.49 6.00
C LEU A 684 -29.54 -1.96 6.17
N VAL A 685 -30.37 -1.19 5.45
CA VAL A 685 -30.50 0.28 5.64
C VAL A 685 -30.99 0.61 7.05
N GLN A 686 -31.97 -0.12 7.60
CA GLN A 686 -32.41 0.06 9.00
C GLN A 686 -31.27 -0.23 9.99
N THR A 687 -30.52 -1.31 9.77
CA THR A 687 -29.36 -1.69 10.61
C THR A 687 -28.25 -0.62 10.55
N LEU A 688 -27.94 -0.13 9.35
CA LEU A 688 -26.97 0.93 9.08
C LEU A 688 -27.35 2.24 9.80
N ARG A 689 -28.61 2.68 9.70
CA ARG A 689 -29.12 3.88 10.39
C ARG A 689 -29.07 3.73 11.91
N LYS A 690 -29.51 2.58 12.44
CA LYS A 690 -29.46 2.26 13.88
C LYS A 690 -28.03 2.35 14.43
N GLN A 691 -27.07 1.71 13.76
CA GLN A 691 -25.66 1.73 14.20
C GLN A 691 -25.02 3.12 14.04
N ALA A 692 -25.29 3.84 12.95
CA ALA A 692 -24.77 5.20 12.77
C ALA A 692 -25.23 6.17 13.87
N VAL A 693 -26.48 6.07 14.35
CA VAL A 693 -26.96 6.84 15.51
C VAL A 693 -26.24 6.42 16.79
N GLN A 694 -26.12 5.12 17.07
CA GLN A 694 -25.43 4.63 18.27
C GLN A 694 -23.95 5.07 18.32
N LEU A 695 -23.24 5.04 17.19
CA LEU A 695 -21.85 5.51 17.10
C LEU A 695 -21.70 7.02 17.38
N LEU A 696 -22.67 7.85 16.94
CA LEU A 696 -22.68 9.29 17.22
C LEU A 696 -22.94 9.61 18.71
N GLU A 697 -23.71 8.77 19.39
CA GLU A 697 -24.11 8.92 20.79
C GLU A 697 -23.16 8.26 21.80
N ALA A 698 -22.31 7.32 21.37
CA ALA A 698 -21.42 6.51 22.23
C ALA A 698 -20.26 7.26 22.93
N GLY A 699 -20.18 8.59 22.80
CA GLY A 699 -19.22 9.42 23.52
C GLY A 699 -17.76 8.95 23.35
N PRO A 700 -16.97 8.77 24.42
CA PRO A 700 -15.56 8.44 24.31
C PRO A 700 -15.26 7.03 23.78
N PHE A 701 -16.28 6.16 23.66
CA PHE A 701 -16.09 4.77 23.25
C PHE A 701 -16.15 4.57 21.72
N SER A 702 -16.69 5.52 20.97
CA SER A 702 -16.69 5.51 19.50
C SER A 702 -15.81 6.60 18.90
N GLY A 703 -15.11 6.29 17.81
CA GLY A 703 -14.39 7.27 17.00
C GLY A 703 -15.27 8.40 16.45
N LEU A 704 -16.60 8.22 16.46
CA LEU A 704 -17.61 9.20 16.04
C LEU A 704 -18.34 9.89 17.22
N GLY A 705 -18.07 9.55 18.48
CA GLY A 705 -18.76 10.18 19.62
C GLY A 705 -18.36 11.64 19.88
N GLU A 706 -19.08 12.37 20.72
CA GLU A 706 -18.89 13.84 20.87
C GLU A 706 -17.50 14.25 21.38
N VAL A 707 -16.92 13.49 22.31
CA VAL A 707 -15.57 13.71 22.89
C VAL A 707 -14.76 12.43 22.69
N ILE A 708 -13.52 12.53 22.20
CA ILE A 708 -12.63 11.38 21.98
C ILE A 708 -11.20 11.65 22.49
N HIS A 709 -10.43 10.58 22.71
CA HIS A 709 -9.03 10.69 23.12
C HIS A 709 -8.18 11.36 22.03
N ARG A 710 -7.17 12.16 22.41
CA ARG A 710 -6.38 12.99 21.45
C ARG A 710 -5.61 12.15 20.42
N GLU A 711 -5.20 10.95 20.80
CA GLU A 711 -4.43 10.03 19.97
C GLU A 711 -5.31 8.94 19.31
N SER A 712 -6.63 9.18 19.22
CA SER A 712 -7.55 8.26 18.52
C SER A 712 -7.29 8.25 17.02
N VAL A 713 -7.33 7.07 16.40
CA VAL A 713 -7.30 6.93 14.93
C VAL A 713 -8.48 7.72 14.31
N PRO A 714 -8.26 8.60 13.33
CA PRO A 714 -9.33 9.32 12.63
C PRO A 714 -10.11 8.39 11.68
N MET A 715 -11.44 8.46 11.71
CA MET A 715 -12.33 7.55 10.98
C MET A 715 -12.74 8.08 9.60
N HIS A 716 -11.81 8.66 8.83
CA HIS A 716 -12.15 9.34 7.57
C HIS A 716 -12.63 8.37 6.49
N THR A 717 -11.95 7.23 6.30
CA THR A 717 -12.29 6.19 5.32
C THR A 717 -13.64 5.55 5.67
N PHE A 718 -13.81 5.11 6.92
CA PHE A 718 -15.08 4.57 7.40
C PHE A 718 -16.25 5.59 7.29
N ALA A 719 -16.04 6.86 7.65
CA ALA A 719 -17.09 7.87 7.52
C ALA A 719 -17.43 8.22 6.06
N LYS A 720 -16.49 8.10 5.12
CA LYS A 720 -16.75 8.24 3.68
C LYS A 720 -17.64 7.11 3.16
N TYR A 721 -17.45 5.88 3.63
CA TYR A 721 -18.37 4.77 3.38
C TYR A 721 -19.76 5.05 3.96
N LEU A 722 -19.84 5.38 5.25
CA LEU A 722 -21.12 5.69 5.91
C LEU A 722 -21.87 6.84 5.23
N PHE A 723 -21.16 7.89 4.82
CA PHE A 723 -21.75 9.03 4.11
C PHE A 723 -22.38 8.59 2.80
N SER A 724 -21.63 7.89 1.93
CA SER A 724 -22.13 7.42 0.63
C SER A 724 -23.27 6.42 0.76
N ALA A 725 -23.22 5.52 1.76
CA ALA A 725 -24.23 4.51 2.01
C ALA A 725 -25.53 5.10 2.62
N LEU A 726 -25.44 6.12 3.47
CA LEU A 726 -26.61 6.76 4.08
C LEU A 726 -27.24 7.86 3.21
N LEU A 727 -26.47 8.53 2.35
CA LEU A 727 -26.93 9.69 1.57
C LEU A 727 -28.25 9.48 0.80
N PRO A 728 -28.53 8.32 0.16
CA PRO A 728 -29.80 8.09 -0.54
C PRO A 728 -31.01 7.93 0.39
N HIS A 729 -30.80 7.61 1.66
CA HIS A 729 -31.87 7.19 2.59
C HIS A 729 -32.08 8.18 3.76
N ASP A 730 -31.02 8.80 4.27
CA ASP A 730 -31.03 9.75 5.39
C ASP A 730 -29.85 10.72 5.28
N ALA A 731 -30.03 11.76 4.47
CA ALA A 731 -29.00 12.78 4.24
C ALA A 731 -28.61 13.52 5.52
N ASP A 732 -29.54 13.80 6.44
CA ASP A 732 -29.22 14.54 7.67
C ASP A 732 -28.35 13.71 8.62
N LEU A 733 -28.59 12.39 8.71
CA LEU A 733 -27.71 11.49 9.44
C LEU A 733 -26.34 11.36 8.75
N ALA A 734 -26.30 11.24 7.43
CA ALA A 734 -25.06 11.19 6.65
C ALA A 734 -24.17 12.42 6.92
N TYR A 735 -24.72 13.64 6.81
CA TYR A 735 -23.96 14.86 7.10
C TYR A 735 -23.51 14.95 8.57
N LYS A 736 -24.33 14.53 9.54
CA LYS A 736 -23.92 14.49 10.96
C LYS A 736 -22.72 13.57 11.19
N VAL A 737 -22.71 12.38 10.59
CA VAL A 737 -21.59 11.42 10.66
C VAL A 737 -20.33 12.03 10.03
N ALA A 738 -20.44 12.55 8.81
CA ALA A 738 -19.29 13.05 8.07
C ALA A 738 -18.67 14.31 8.71
N LEU A 739 -19.50 15.29 9.11
CA LEU A 739 -19.04 16.50 9.83
C LEU A 739 -18.35 16.17 11.16
N ARG A 740 -18.77 15.10 11.84
CA ARG A 740 -18.18 14.62 13.09
C ARG A 740 -16.85 13.90 12.87
N ALA A 741 -16.72 13.16 11.77
CA ALA A 741 -15.51 12.43 11.39
C ALA A 741 -14.41 13.32 10.79
N MET A 742 -14.75 14.53 10.34
CA MET A 742 -13.80 15.50 9.77
C MET A 742 -12.73 16.00 10.75
N ARG A 743 -12.92 15.87 12.07
CA ARG A 743 -11.95 16.29 13.09
C ARG A 743 -10.65 15.48 13.05
N LEU A 744 -9.55 16.10 13.43
CA LEU A 744 -8.22 15.48 13.51
C LEU A 744 -7.58 15.80 14.89
N PRO A 745 -7.98 15.11 15.98
CA PRO A 745 -7.71 15.53 17.36
C PRO A 745 -6.23 15.64 17.74
N VAL A 746 -5.36 14.93 17.01
CA VAL A 746 -3.91 15.00 17.19
C VAL A 746 -3.34 16.37 16.80
N LEU A 747 -3.96 17.09 15.87
CA LEU A 747 -3.55 18.44 15.45
C LEU A 747 -4.32 19.56 16.17
N GLU A 748 -5.36 19.23 16.94
CA GLU A 748 -6.12 20.20 17.72
C GLU A 748 -5.22 20.80 18.82
N SER A 749 -4.83 22.06 18.62
CA SER A 749 -4.08 22.83 19.60
C SER A 749 -4.90 23.01 20.87
N SER A 750 -4.27 22.91 22.04
CA SER A 750 -4.91 23.01 23.35
C SER A 750 -5.27 24.48 23.71
N ALA A 751 -6.04 25.14 22.85
CA ALA A 751 -6.47 26.53 22.99
C ALA A 751 -7.62 26.63 24.01
N GLY A 752 -7.26 26.59 25.29
CA GLY A 752 -8.19 26.51 26.42
C GLY A 752 -7.74 27.34 27.62
N SER A 753 -7.30 28.58 27.41
CA SER A 753 -7.13 29.59 28.46
C SER A 753 -7.42 30.95 27.84
N GLY A 754 -8.53 31.57 28.23
CA GLY A 754 -8.93 32.86 27.68
C GLY A 754 -8.07 33.99 28.23
N ASP A 755 -7.21 34.56 27.39
CA ASP A 755 -6.76 35.94 27.58
C ASP A 755 -6.74 36.65 26.22
N VAL A 756 -7.57 37.69 26.08
CA VAL A 756 -7.86 38.34 24.80
C VAL A 756 -6.96 39.55 24.64
N GLY A 757 -5.71 39.33 24.22
CA GLY A 757 -4.82 40.44 23.90
C GLY A 757 -3.34 40.13 23.76
N HIS A 758 -2.92 39.44 22.69
CA HIS A 758 -1.73 39.82 21.89
C HIS A 758 -1.54 38.89 20.67
N PRO A 759 -1.30 39.42 19.45
CA PRO A 759 -1.04 38.61 18.27
C PRO A 759 0.43 38.15 18.24
N HIS A 760 0.73 37.00 18.87
CA HIS A 760 2.07 36.43 18.82
C HIS A 760 2.36 35.75 17.48
N HIS A 761 3.14 36.43 16.63
CA HIS A 761 3.93 35.76 15.60
C HIS A 761 5.00 34.87 16.25
N GLY A 762 4.67 33.60 16.47
CA GLY A 762 5.61 32.55 16.85
C GLY A 762 5.68 31.49 15.76
N ILE A 763 6.88 31.23 15.23
CA ILE A 763 7.10 30.08 14.35
C ILE A 763 6.79 28.83 15.16
N SER A 764 5.81 28.04 14.71
CA SER A 764 5.44 26.77 15.35
C SER A 764 6.53 25.73 15.08
N ILE A 765 7.59 25.79 15.88
CA ILE A 765 8.46 24.64 16.10
C ILE A 765 7.60 23.61 16.82
N VAL A 766 7.11 22.64 16.05
CA VAL A 766 6.30 21.52 16.54
C VAL A 766 6.99 20.91 17.76
N PRO A 767 6.37 20.91 18.96
CA PRO A 767 6.98 20.30 20.12
C PRO A 767 7.29 18.82 19.83
N SER A 768 8.50 18.39 20.19
CA SER A 768 9.06 17.05 19.93
C SER A 768 8.38 15.91 20.73
N ARG A 769 7.07 16.00 20.93
CA ARG A 769 6.24 15.17 21.80
C ARG A 769 4.98 14.59 21.13
N TYR A 770 4.82 14.76 19.81
CA TYR A 770 3.79 14.03 19.08
C TYR A 770 4.23 12.59 18.79
N PRO A 771 3.35 11.59 18.96
CA PRO A 771 3.62 10.23 18.49
C PRO A 771 3.89 10.25 16.98
N ARG A 772 4.86 9.45 16.52
CA ARG A 772 5.24 9.39 15.10
C ARG A 772 4.17 8.63 14.30
N TRP A 773 3.18 9.37 13.82
CA TRP A 773 2.15 8.88 12.89
C TRP A 773 2.71 8.95 11.47
N PHE A 774 3.29 7.85 11.00
CA PHE A 774 3.88 7.77 9.67
C PHE A 774 2.82 7.83 8.57
N THR A 775 1.59 7.35 8.86
CA THR A 775 0.44 7.37 7.97
C THR A 775 -0.31 8.70 7.92
N LEU A 776 0.17 9.75 8.60
CA LEU A 776 -0.53 11.05 8.68
C LEU A 776 -0.90 11.62 7.30
N GLY A 777 0.01 11.55 6.32
CA GLY A 777 -0.26 12.03 4.96
C GLY A 777 -1.35 11.25 4.22
N HIS A 778 -1.52 9.96 4.53
CA HIS A 778 -2.64 9.16 4.02
C HIS A 778 -3.95 9.59 4.70
N LEU A 779 -3.95 9.75 6.02
CA LEU A 779 -5.12 10.20 6.78
C LEU A 779 -5.60 11.59 6.33
N GLU A 780 -4.70 12.55 6.15
CA GLU A 780 -5.03 13.87 5.60
C GLU A 780 -5.61 13.78 4.18
N SER A 781 -5.12 12.85 3.34
CA SER A 781 -5.72 12.60 2.01
C SER A 781 -7.15 12.06 2.12
N GLN A 782 -7.42 11.12 3.03
CA GLN A 782 -8.77 10.60 3.26
C GLN A 782 -9.71 11.67 3.86
N GLN A 783 -9.21 12.55 4.73
CA GLN A 783 -9.94 13.73 5.24
C GLN A 783 -10.36 14.65 4.08
N CYS A 784 -9.44 14.89 3.13
CA CYS A 784 -9.69 15.68 1.93
C CYS A 784 -10.71 14.99 0.99
N GLU A 785 -10.64 13.67 0.81
CA GLU A 785 -11.62 12.95 -0.01
C GLU A 785 -13.03 12.96 0.61
N LEU A 786 -13.16 12.82 1.93
CA LEU A 786 -14.42 12.97 2.66
C LEU A 786 -15.01 14.38 2.48
N ALA A 787 -14.20 15.42 2.61
CA ALA A 787 -14.64 16.79 2.37
C ALA A 787 -15.12 17.01 0.92
N SER A 788 -14.44 16.41 -0.06
CA SER A 788 -14.80 16.52 -1.48
C SER A 788 -16.13 15.80 -1.81
N THR A 789 -16.39 14.62 -1.23
CA THR A 789 -17.69 13.95 -1.40
C THR A 789 -18.83 14.73 -0.73
N MET A 790 -18.60 15.31 0.46
CA MET A 790 -19.57 16.16 1.15
C MET A 790 -19.93 17.43 0.35
N LEU A 791 -18.94 18.10 -0.25
CA LEU A 791 -19.14 19.26 -1.12
C LEU A 791 -19.90 18.89 -2.40
N THR A 792 -19.57 17.76 -3.01
CA THR A 792 -20.25 17.26 -4.23
C THR A 792 -21.74 16.98 -3.96
N ALA A 793 -22.04 16.32 -2.84
CA ALA A 793 -23.41 16.00 -2.42
C ALA A 793 -24.21 17.21 -1.93
N ALA A 794 -23.54 18.29 -1.47
CA ALA A 794 -24.18 19.50 -0.98
C ALA A 794 -24.58 20.47 -2.10
N LYS A 795 -24.31 20.14 -3.37
CA LYS A 795 -24.63 20.97 -4.53
C LYS A 795 -26.12 21.33 -4.55
N GLY A 796 -26.43 22.62 -4.57
CA GLY A 796 -27.79 23.16 -4.49
C GLY A 796 -28.35 23.41 -3.07
N ASP A 797 -27.69 22.96 -2.00
CA ASP A 797 -28.09 23.24 -0.62
C ASP A 797 -27.12 24.22 0.07
N MET A 798 -27.53 25.48 0.16
CA MET A 798 -26.72 26.55 0.75
C MET A 798 -26.43 26.36 2.25
N LEU A 799 -27.30 25.70 3.02
CA LEU A 799 -27.10 25.49 4.46
C LEU A 799 -26.07 24.38 4.69
N ARG A 800 -26.18 23.27 3.93
CA ARG A 800 -25.18 22.20 3.96
C ARG A 800 -23.83 22.68 3.43
N LEU A 801 -23.78 23.46 2.34
CA LEU A 801 -22.52 24.03 1.84
C LEU A 801 -21.80 24.92 2.87
N ARG A 802 -22.54 25.77 3.62
CA ARG A 802 -21.95 26.62 4.68
C ARG A 802 -21.37 25.78 5.83
N THR A 803 -22.14 24.80 6.33
CA THR A 803 -21.68 23.94 7.44
C THR A 803 -20.50 23.05 7.04
N VAL A 804 -20.45 22.57 5.80
CA VAL A 804 -19.28 21.87 5.24
C VAL A 804 -18.06 22.80 5.13
N LEU A 805 -18.24 24.04 4.65
CA LEU A 805 -17.18 25.05 4.57
C LEU A 805 -16.58 25.38 5.95
N GLU A 806 -17.43 25.64 6.95
CA GLU A 806 -17.01 25.88 8.34
C GLU A 806 -16.23 24.68 8.91
N ALA A 807 -16.66 23.45 8.63
CA ALA A 807 -15.97 22.23 9.07
C ALA A 807 -14.62 22.02 8.36
N ILE A 808 -14.50 22.36 7.07
CA ILE A 808 -13.22 22.34 6.35
C ILE A 808 -12.27 23.39 6.94
N GLN A 809 -12.74 24.63 7.10
CA GLN A 809 -11.96 25.74 7.64
C GLN A 809 -11.42 25.45 9.05
N LYS A 810 -12.20 24.75 9.87
CA LYS A 810 -11.84 24.37 11.25
C LYS A 810 -10.86 23.20 11.32
N ASN A 811 -11.10 22.12 10.58
CA ASN A 811 -10.43 20.82 10.83
C ASN A 811 -9.32 20.46 9.83
N ILE A 812 -9.27 21.07 8.64
CA ILE A 812 -8.18 20.85 7.68
C ILE A 812 -7.12 21.92 7.87
N HIS A 813 -5.89 21.51 8.15
CA HIS A 813 -4.76 22.41 8.41
C HIS A 813 -3.73 22.46 7.27
N SER A 814 -3.80 21.53 6.32
CA SER A 814 -2.87 21.44 5.19
C SER A 814 -3.28 22.37 4.03
N SER A 815 -2.52 23.44 3.81
CA SER A 815 -2.82 24.45 2.78
C SER A 815 -2.87 23.89 1.34
N SER A 816 -2.15 22.80 1.05
CA SER A 816 -2.21 22.11 -0.25
C SER A 816 -3.50 21.33 -0.45
N LEU A 817 -4.07 20.74 0.62
CA LEU A 817 -5.33 20.00 0.57
C LEU A 817 -6.54 20.94 0.52
N ILE A 818 -6.52 22.06 1.26
CA ILE A 818 -7.54 23.10 1.12
C ILE A 818 -7.53 23.67 -0.31
N PHE A 819 -6.34 23.85 -0.92
CA PHE A 819 -6.24 24.28 -2.31
C PHE A 819 -6.79 23.23 -3.29
N LYS A 820 -6.50 21.93 -3.08
CA LYS A 820 -7.12 20.84 -3.87
C LYS A 820 -8.65 20.87 -3.77
N LEU A 821 -9.20 21.02 -2.57
CA LEU A 821 -10.65 21.14 -2.35
C LEU A 821 -11.26 22.35 -3.05
N ALA A 822 -10.57 23.50 -3.02
CA ALA A 822 -11.00 24.69 -3.75
C ALA A 822 -11.03 24.45 -5.28
N GLN A 823 -10.05 23.71 -5.82
CA GLN A 823 -10.01 23.32 -7.24
C GLN A 823 -11.09 22.29 -7.60
N ASP A 824 -11.37 21.32 -6.75
CA ASP A 824 -12.40 20.31 -6.96
C ASP A 824 -13.80 20.94 -6.88
N ALA A 825 -14.06 21.78 -5.87
CA ALA A 825 -15.30 22.57 -5.76
C ALA A 825 -15.53 23.46 -6.99
N PHE A 826 -14.50 24.14 -7.49
CA PHE A 826 -14.57 24.94 -8.71
C PHE A 826 -14.94 24.10 -9.93
N LYS A 827 -14.31 22.93 -10.13
CA LYS A 827 -14.67 22.01 -11.23
C LYS A 827 -16.12 21.54 -11.17
N ILE A 828 -16.61 21.20 -9.98
CA ILE A 828 -18.01 20.77 -9.77
C ILE A 828 -18.99 21.93 -10.03
N ALA A 829 -18.56 23.16 -9.76
CA ALA A 829 -19.33 24.38 -9.99
C ALA A 829 -19.36 24.83 -11.46
N THR A 830 -18.34 24.49 -12.28
CA THR A 830 -18.25 24.84 -13.71
C THR A 830 -18.31 23.60 -14.64
N PRO A 831 -19.44 22.86 -14.70
CA PRO A 831 -19.64 21.80 -15.68
C PRO A 831 -19.69 22.35 -17.11
N ALA A 832 -19.33 21.53 -18.11
CA ALA A 832 -19.30 21.97 -19.51
C ALA A 832 -20.69 22.28 -20.11
N ASP A 833 -21.73 21.56 -19.67
CA ASP A 833 -23.06 21.58 -20.31
C ASP A 833 -24.12 22.38 -19.53
N ASN A 834 -23.78 22.95 -18.36
CA ASN A 834 -24.71 23.62 -17.46
C ASN A 834 -24.16 24.97 -16.97
N PRO A 835 -25.03 25.94 -16.64
CA PRO A 835 -24.58 27.23 -16.10
C PRO A 835 -23.83 27.06 -14.75
N PRO A 836 -22.88 27.95 -14.43
CA PRO A 836 -22.05 27.79 -13.25
C PRO A 836 -22.85 27.96 -11.95
N ASP A 837 -22.61 27.08 -10.98
CA ASP A 837 -23.20 27.18 -9.64
C ASP A 837 -22.49 28.25 -8.81
N ILE A 838 -23.08 29.44 -8.80
CA ILE A 838 -22.58 30.61 -8.06
C ILE A 838 -22.40 30.30 -6.56
N THR A 839 -23.24 29.44 -5.96
CA THR A 839 -23.12 29.13 -4.53
C THR A 839 -21.87 28.31 -4.23
N LEU A 840 -21.58 27.31 -5.06
CA LEU A 840 -20.38 26.47 -4.93
C LEU A 840 -19.11 27.21 -5.39
N LEU A 841 -19.20 28.11 -6.37
CA LEU A 841 -18.11 29.03 -6.72
C LEU A 841 -17.72 29.95 -5.56
N ASN A 842 -18.68 30.46 -4.78
CA ASN A 842 -18.37 31.25 -3.58
C ASN A 842 -17.66 30.41 -2.51
N VAL A 843 -18.03 29.12 -2.33
CA VAL A 843 -17.31 28.19 -1.43
C VAL A 843 -15.88 27.95 -1.92
N ALA A 844 -15.69 27.69 -3.21
CA ALA A 844 -14.37 27.55 -3.82
C ALA A 844 -13.50 28.81 -3.65
N LEU A 845 -14.11 29.99 -3.74
CA LEU A 845 -13.44 31.26 -3.51
C LEU A 845 -13.01 31.43 -2.06
N GLU A 846 -13.88 31.19 -1.07
CA GLU A 846 -13.55 31.31 0.35
C GLU A 846 -12.44 30.34 0.78
N LEU A 847 -12.45 29.09 0.29
CA LEU A 847 -11.35 28.14 0.49
C LEU A 847 -10.04 28.68 -0.12
N GLY A 848 -10.09 29.23 -1.34
CA GLY A 848 -8.94 29.87 -1.97
C GLY A 848 -8.39 31.07 -1.19
N LEU A 849 -9.28 31.89 -0.61
CA LEU A 849 -8.92 33.01 0.26
C LEU A 849 -8.26 32.55 1.56
N GLN A 850 -8.74 31.46 2.16
CA GLN A 850 -8.08 30.83 3.32
C GLN A 850 -6.65 30.39 2.98
N VAL A 851 -6.43 29.73 1.83
CA VAL A 851 -5.09 29.32 1.37
C VAL A 851 -4.18 30.54 1.20
N MET A 852 -4.68 31.66 0.67
CA MET A 852 -3.87 32.88 0.53
C MET A 852 -3.42 33.45 1.87
N ARG A 853 -4.31 33.48 2.87
CA ARG A 853 -4.01 33.92 4.24
C ARG A 853 -2.96 33.00 4.90
N MET A 854 -3.11 31.67 4.76
CA MET A 854 -2.16 30.68 5.32
C MET A 854 -0.79 30.69 4.66
N THR A 855 -0.73 31.00 3.35
CA THR A 855 0.53 30.98 2.57
C THR A 855 1.24 32.34 2.49
N LEU A 856 0.71 33.40 3.12
CA LEU A 856 1.28 34.75 3.01
C LEU A 856 2.65 34.88 3.71
N SER A 857 2.85 34.16 4.81
CA SER A 857 4.09 34.17 5.61
C SER A 857 4.99 32.96 5.35
N THR A 858 4.56 31.98 4.56
CA THR A 858 5.28 30.72 4.33
C THR A 858 5.80 30.60 2.90
N LEU A 859 7.04 30.12 2.74
CA LEU A 859 7.71 29.95 1.45
C LEU A 859 7.11 28.77 0.67
N ASN A 860 6.04 29.01 -0.08
CA ASN A 860 5.42 28.02 -0.96
C ASN A 860 5.76 28.30 -2.43
N TRP A 861 6.48 27.37 -3.07
CA TRP A 861 6.93 27.52 -4.46
C TRP A 861 5.78 27.59 -5.48
N ARG A 862 4.61 27.01 -5.18
CA ARG A 862 3.39 27.09 -6.00
C ARG A 862 2.55 28.34 -5.77
N ARG A 863 2.88 29.20 -4.81
CA ARG A 863 2.04 30.34 -4.42
C ARG A 863 1.61 31.23 -5.60
N ARG A 864 2.52 31.51 -6.55
CA ARG A 864 2.21 32.28 -7.77
C ARG A 864 1.17 31.62 -8.68
N GLU A 865 1.07 30.30 -8.70
CA GLU A 865 0.03 29.57 -9.43
C GLU A 865 -1.30 29.65 -8.69
N MET A 866 -1.28 29.48 -7.36
CA MET A 866 -2.45 29.62 -6.50
C MET A 866 -3.08 31.02 -6.59
N VAL A 867 -2.25 32.09 -6.61
CA VAL A 867 -2.71 33.48 -6.80
C VAL A 867 -3.39 33.66 -8.17
N ARG A 868 -2.79 33.14 -9.26
CA ARG A 868 -3.42 33.20 -10.60
C ARG A 868 -4.76 32.46 -10.63
N TRP A 869 -4.79 31.25 -10.06
CA TRP A 869 -6.02 30.45 -9.99
C TRP A 869 -7.13 31.17 -9.20
N LEU A 870 -6.79 31.82 -8.08
CA LEU A 870 -7.75 32.58 -7.28
C LEU A 870 -8.38 33.74 -8.09
N VAL A 871 -7.58 34.46 -8.89
CA VAL A 871 -8.10 35.53 -9.76
C VAL A 871 -9.02 34.98 -10.85
N THR A 872 -8.70 33.81 -11.42
CA THR A 872 -9.61 33.10 -12.34
C THR A 872 -10.92 32.74 -11.63
N CYS A 873 -10.86 32.13 -10.44
CA CYS A 873 -12.03 31.76 -9.65
C CYS A 873 -12.93 32.99 -9.35
N ALA A 874 -12.33 34.09 -8.89
CA ALA A 874 -13.04 35.34 -8.63
C ALA A 874 -13.62 36.00 -9.90
N THR A 875 -13.02 35.77 -11.07
CA THR A 875 -13.56 36.22 -12.36
C THR A 875 -14.83 35.46 -12.73
N GLU A 876 -14.91 34.15 -12.46
CA GLU A 876 -16.14 33.37 -12.69
C GLU A 876 -17.24 33.66 -11.63
N VAL A 877 -16.87 34.07 -10.40
CA VAL A 877 -17.84 34.51 -9.37
C VAL A 877 -18.48 35.87 -9.70
N GLY A 878 -17.71 36.81 -10.25
CA GLY A 878 -18.21 38.10 -10.73
C GLY A 878 -17.51 39.34 -10.15
N LEU A 879 -17.89 40.51 -10.66
CA LEU A 879 -17.27 41.82 -10.37
C LEU A 879 -17.06 42.09 -8.87
N ARG A 880 -18.06 41.81 -8.03
CA ARG A 880 -18.02 42.07 -6.58
C ARG A 880 -16.91 41.28 -5.86
N ALA A 881 -16.63 40.05 -6.30
CA ALA A 881 -15.55 39.25 -5.74
C ALA A 881 -14.18 39.86 -6.09
N LEU A 882 -13.98 40.29 -7.34
CA LEU A 882 -12.75 40.98 -7.75
C LEU A 882 -12.52 42.27 -6.97
N VAL A 883 -13.55 43.11 -6.82
CA VAL A 883 -13.45 44.36 -6.04
C VAL A 883 -13.11 44.07 -4.57
N SER A 884 -13.75 43.09 -3.94
CA SER A 884 -13.45 42.68 -2.55
C SER A 884 -12.00 42.22 -2.36
N ILE A 885 -11.47 41.45 -3.32
CA ILE A 885 -10.09 40.94 -3.31
C ILE A 885 -9.07 42.07 -3.52
N LEU A 886 -9.37 43.03 -4.40
CA LEU A 886 -8.55 44.22 -4.59
C LEU A 886 -8.56 45.12 -3.34
N GLN A 887 -9.68 45.23 -2.63
CA GLN A 887 -9.75 46.03 -1.39
C GLN A 887 -9.05 45.35 -0.21
N SER A 888 -9.14 44.02 -0.10
CA SER A 888 -8.58 43.23 1.01
C SER A 888 -7.12 42.76 0.79
N TRP A 889 -6.45 43.27 -0.25
CA TRP A 889 -5.18 42.77 -0.77
C TRP A 889 -4.08 42.59 0.29
N TYR A 890 -4.04 43.49 1.28
CA TYR A 890 -3.05 43.52 2.36
C TYR A 890 -3.07 42.29 3.29
N THR A 891 -4.16 41.50 3.27
CA THR A 891 -4.30 40.24 4.03
C THR A 891 -4.06 38.97 3.18
N LEU A 892 -3.95 39.12 1.86
CA LEU A 892 -4.01 38.01 0.90
C LEU A 892 -2.70 37.88 0.09
N PHE A 893 -2.11 39.00 -0.31
CA PHE A 893 -1.02 39.05 -1.28
C PHE A 893 0.18 39.85 -0.78
N THR A 894 1.37 39.47 -1.26
CA THR A 894 2.53 40.38 -1.20
C THR A 894 2.33 41.54 -2.20
N PRO A 895 2.94 42.71 -1.99
CA PRO A 895 2.78 43.87 -2.89
C PRO A 895 3.11 43.57 -4.36
N THR A 896 4.09 42.69 -4.59
CA THR A 896 4.53 42.26 -5.92
C THR A 896 3.52 41.33 -6.59
N GLU A 897 2.93 40.38 -5.86
CA GLU A 897 1.83 39.54 -6.37
C GLU A 897 0.58 40.36 -6.70
N ALA A 898 0.20 41.28 -5.79
CA ALA A 898 -0.96 42.15 -5.96
C ALA A 898 -0.84 43.03 -7.22
N THR A 899 0.34 43.61 -7.47
CA THR A 899 0.56 44.46 -8.66
C THR A 899 0.79 43.68 -9.94
N SER A 900 1.74 42.75 -9.96
CA SER A 900 2.19 42.08 -11.18
C SER A 900 1.29 40.95 -11.66
N ILE A 901 0.50 40.34 -10.76
CA ILE A 901 -0.41 39.24 -11.10
C ILE A 901 -1.86 39.72 -10.99
N VAL A 902 -2.31 40.15 -9.82
CA VAL A 902 -3.73 40.40 -9.56
C VAL A 902 -4.24 41.59 -10.37
N ALA A 903 -3.70 42.79 -10.15
CA ALA A 903 -4.14 44.00 -10.85
C ALA A 903 -3.93 43.92 -12.38
N ALA A 904 -2.80 43.36 -12.83
CA ALA A 904 -2.51 43.15 -14.25
C ALA A 904 -3.50 42.19 -14.93
N THR A 905 -3.89 41.10 -14.27
CA THR A 905 -4.89 40.17 -14.81
C THR A 905 -6.28 40.80 -14.83
N VAL A 906 -6.68 41.48 -13.74
CA VAL A 906 -7.99 42.14 -13.61
C VAL A 906 -8.18 43.25 -14.66
N MET A 907 -7.13 44.02 -14.97
CA MET A 907 -7.17 45.05 -16.02
C MET A 907 -7.01 44.50 -17.45
N SER A 908 -6.88 43.18 -17.63
CA SER A 908 -6.70 42.55 -18.94
C SER A 908 -7.97 42.57 -19.80
N HIS A 909 -7.79 42.55 -21.12
CA HIS A 909 -8.93 42.52 -22.04
C HIS A 909 -9.75 41.21 -21.92
N ASN A 910 -9.13 40.09 -21.56
CA ASN A 910 -9.78 38.80 -21.41
C ASN A 910 -10.82 38.81 -20.27
N THR A 911 -10.44 39.35 -19.11
CA THR A 911 -11.31 39.49 -17.93
C THR A 911 -12.55 40.36 -18.24
N ILE A 912 -12.37 41.45 -18.98
CA ILE A 912 -13.46 42.34 -19.39
C ILE A 912 -14.44 41.63 -20.33
N LEU A 913 -13.94 40.81 -21.26
CA LEU A 913 -14.77 40.03 -22.18
C LEU A 913 -15.54 38.91 -21.45
N ARG A 914 -14.90 38.18 -20.53
CA ARG A 914 -15.57 37.12 -19.74
C ARG A 914 -16.72 37.66 -18.88
N LEU A 915 -16.48 38.78 -18.20
CA LEU A 915 -17.47 39.39 -17.30
C LEU A 915 -18.54 40.23 -18.00
N SER A 916 -18.40 40.51 -19.30
CA SER A 916 -19.32 41.36 -20.09
C SER A 916 -19.64 42.70 -19.41
N LEU A 917 -18.63 43.35 -18.84
CA LEU A 917 -18.80 44.54 -17.98
C LEU A 917 -19.25 45.79 -18.75
N ASP A 918 -20.20 46.51 -18.16
CA ASP A 918 -20.56 47.86 -18.59
C ASP A 918 -19.42 48.86 -18.36
N TYR A 919 -19.42 49.97 -19.12
CA TYR A 919 -18.44 51.05 -18.97
C TYR A 919 -18.23 51.56 -17.52
N PRO A 920 -19.28 51.90 -16.73
CA PRO A 920 -19.10 52.30 -15.33
C PRO A 920 -18.47 51.21 -14.45
N GLN A 921 -18.86 49.95 -14.61
CA GLN A 921 -18.30 48.81 -13.86
C GLN A 921 -16.82 48.57 -14.17
N ARG A 922 -16.46 48.75 -15.45
CA ARG A 922 -15.06 48.69 -15.90
C ARG A 922 -14.21 49.79 -15.28
N GLU A 923 -14.75 51.01 -15.17
CA GLU A 923 -14.03 52.15 -14.60
C GLU A 923 -13.89 52.03 -13.07
N GLU A 924 -14.92 51.53 -12.36
CA GLU A 924 -14.85 51.16 -10.95
C GLU A 924 -13.72 50.17 -10.67
N LEU A 925 -13.68 49.07 -11.44
CA LEU A 925 -12.67 48.01 -11.32
C LEU A 925 -11.26 48.54 -11.63
N ALA A 926 -11.11 49.37 -12.68
CA ALA A 926 -9.85 50.01 -13.03
C ALA A 926 -9.40 51.04 -11.99
N SER A 927 -10.34 51.71 -11.31
CA SER A 927 -10.05 52.63 -10.21
C SER A 927 -9.49 51.87 -9.01
N CYS A 928 -10.17 50.81 -8.55
CA CYS A 928 -9.66 49.95 -7.47
C CYS A 928 -8.29 49.34 -7.76
N ALA A 929 -8.05 48.90 -9.01
CA ALA A 929 -6.76 48.35 -9.42
C ALA A 929 -5.62 49.40 -9.40
N ARG A 930 -5.90 50.66 -9.83
CA ARG A 930 -4.96 51.79 -9.70
C ARG A 930 -4.65 52.10 -8.24
N THR A 931 -5.67 52.22 -7.38
CA THR A 931 -5.49 52.50 -5.95
C THR A 931 -4.63 51.44 -5.26
N LEU A 932 -4.90 50.15 -5.50
CA LEU A 932 -4.06 49.05 -5.01
C LEU A 932 -2.61 49.20 -5.50
N ALA A 933 -2.42 49.50 -6.79
CA ALA A 933 -1.08 49.58 -7.37
C ALA A 933 -0.25 50.72 -6.76
N LEU A 934 -0.86 51.87 -6.50
CA LEU A 934 -0.24 52.99 -5.78
C LEU A 934 0.12 52.60 -4.35
N GLN A 935 -0.79 51.97 -3.59
CA GLN A 935 -0.52 51.53 -2.22
C GLN A 935 0.61 50.49 -2.14
N CYS A 936 0.67 49.56 -3.09
CA CYS A 936 1.76 48.60 -3.22
C CYS A 936 3.09 49.28 -3.55
N ALA A 937 3.10 50.26 -4.47
CA ALA A 937 4.29 51.04 -4.80
C ALA A 937 4.78 51.92 -3.63
N MET A 938 3.89 52.37 -2.73
CA MET A 938 4.33 53.05 -1.50
C MET A 938 5.00 52.10 -0.49
N LYS A 939 4.57 50.83 -0.44
CA LYS A 939 5.06 49.84 0.55
C LYS A 939 6.33 49.11 0.09
N ASP A 940 6.41 48.75 -1.18
CA ASP A 940 7.61 48.20 -1.82
C ASP A 940 7.81 48.89 -3.18
N PRO A 941 8.37 50.12 -3.20
CA PRO A 941 8.62 50.85 -4.43
C PRO A 941 9.56 50.08 -5.36
N GLN A 942 10.54 49.40 -4.78
CA GLN A 942 11.64 48.76 -5.50
C GLN A 942 11.13 47.73 -6.51
N ASN A 943 10.13 46.92 -6.13
CA ASN A 943 9.61 45.86 -6.99
C ASN A 943 8.25 46.21 -7.64
N CYS A 944 7.48 47.16 -7.09
CA CYS A 944 6.12 47.46 -7.57
C CYS A 944 6.04 48.68 -8.50
N ALA A 945 7.02 49.60 -8.49
CA ALA A 945 6.97 50.88 -9.21
C ALA A 945 6.65 50.76 -10.71
N LEU A 946 7.37 49.89 -11.43
CA LEU A 946 7.19 49.73 -12.88
C LEU A 946 5.79 49.19 -13.24
N SER A 947 5.29 48.24 -12.42
CA SER A 947 3.94 47.69 -12.56
C SER A 947 2.88 48.78 -12.31
N ALA A 948 3.04 49.57 -11.24
CA ALA A 948 2.11 50.66 -10.93
C ALA A 948 2.06 51.74 -12.02
N LEU A 949 3.22 52.14 -12.55
CA LEU A 949 3.32 53.07 -13.69
C LEU A 949 2.67 52.53 -14.98
N THR A 950 2.71 51.22 -15.20
CA THR A 950 2.07 50.57 -16.35
C THR A 950 0.55 50.51 -16.19
N LEU A 951 0.07 50.16 -14.99
CA LEU A 951 -1.37 50.07 -14.69
C LEU A 951 -2.04 51.45 -14.69
N CYS A 952 -1.33 52.50 -14.27
CA CYS A 952 -1.86 53.86 -14.19
C CYS A 952 -1.74 54.65 -15.52
N GLU A 953 -1.14 54.12 -16.59
CA GLU A 953 -0.81 54.85 -17.82
C GLU A 953 -1.98 55.64 -18.45
N LYS A 954 -3.22 55.15 -18.29
CA LYS A 954 -4.43 55.78 -18.87
C LYS A 954 -5.02 56.92 -18.04
N ASP A 955 -4.55 57.11 -16.82
CA ASP A 955 -5.04 58.14 -15.90
C ASP A 955 -3.89 59.03 -15.45
N HIS A 956 -3.95 60.29 -15.88
CA HIS A 956 -2.93 61.29 -15.60
C HIS A 956 -2.70 61.48 -14.10
N ILE A 957 -3.74 61.46 -13.26
CA ILE A 957 -3.60 61.74 -11.82
C ILE A 957 -2.92 60.58 -11.11
N ALA A 958 -3.37 59.35 -11.38
CA ALA A 958 -2.72 58.15 -10.84
C ALA A 958 -1.29 57.98 -11.38
N PHE A 959 -1.03 58.32 -12.64
CA PHE A 959 0.31 58.24 -13.24
C PHE A 959 1.31 59.24 -12.63
N GLU A 960 0.93 60.50 -12.41
CA GLU A 960 1.79 61.45 -11.67
C GLU A 960 2.06 60.96 -10.25
N THR A 961 1.02 60.47 -9.56
CA THR A 961 1.16 59.95 -8.19
C THR A 961 2.15 58.78 -8.14
N ALA A 962 2.03 57.83 -9.07
CA ALA A 962 2.97 56.72 -9.21
C ALA A 962 4.40 57.21 -9.51
N TYR A 963 4.56 58.15 -10.44
CA TYR A 963 5.86 58.72 -10.80
C TYR A 963 6.52 59.46 -9.62
N GLN A 964 5.75 60.16 -8.80
CA GLN A 964 6.29 60.84 -7.62
C GLN A 964 6.71 59.86 -6.52
N ILE A 965 5.95 58.78 -6.30
CA ILE A 965 6.38 57.66 -5.41
C ILE A 965 7.74 57.10 -5.86
N VAL A 966 7.98 56.95 -7.17
CA VAL A 966 9.28 56.51 -7.71
C VAL A 966 10.40 57.52 -7.40
N ILE A 967 10.15 58.83 -7.51
CA ILE A 967 11.14 59.86 -7.18
C ILE A 967 11.48 59.85 -5.69
N ASP A 968 10.48 59.78 -4.83
CA ASP A 968 10.69 59.80 -3.37
C ASP A 968 11.43 58.53 -2.91
N ALA A 969 11.05 57.36 -3.45
CA ALA A 969 11.74 56.10 -3.21
C ALA A 969 13.18 56.05 -3.79
N ALA A 970 13.43 56.77 -4.90
CA ALA A 970 14.76 56.87 -5.46
C ALA A 970 15.73 57.47 -4.45
N SER A 971 15.32 58.52 -3.74
CA SER A 971 16.15 59.20 -2.75
C SER A 971 16.48 58.37 -1.50
N THR A 972 15.69 57.33 -1.21
CA THR A 972 15.73 56.60 0.08
C THR A 972 16.30 55.19 0.01
N GLY A 973 16.49 54.58 -1.18
CA GLY A 973 17.22 53.31 -1.27
C GLY A 973 16.98 52.39 -2.46
N MET A 974 16.27 52.80 -3.52
CA MET A 974 16.12 51.93 -4.70
C MET A 974 17.45 51.66 -5.42
N THR A 975 17.59 50.47 -6.02
CA THR A 975 18.81 50.12 -6.77
C THR A 975 18.90 50.88 -8.10
N TYR A 976 20.13 51.19 -8.52
CA TYR A 976 20.39 51.89 -9.78
C TYR A 976 19.81 51.14 -11.01
N SER A 977 19.81 49.80 -11.00
CA SER A 977 19.35 48.99 -12.14
C SER A 977 17.83 49.06 -12.35
N GLN A 978 17.06 49.06 -11.26
CA GLN A 978 15.61 49.27 -11.31
C GLN A 978 15.27 50.71 -11.70
N LEU A 979 16.01 51.70 -11.20
CA LEU A 979 15.87 53.10 -11.61
C LEU A 979 16.14 53.29 -13.11
N PHE A 980 17.21 52.71 -13.67
CA PHE A 980 17.47 52.77 -15.11
C PHE A 980 16.39 52.04 -15.94
N THR A 981 15.84 50.94 -15.43
CA THR A 981 14.74 50.22 -16.09
C THR A 981 13.47 51.09 -16.17
N ILE A 982 13.11 51.76 -15.08
CA ILE A 982 11.96 52.68 -15.04
C ILE A 982 12.23 53.94 -15.89
N ALA A 983 13.47 54.45 -15.90
CA ALA A 983 13.85 55.58 -16.74
C ALA A 983 13.73 55.23 -18.24
N ARG A 984 14.17 54.05 -18.68
CA ARG A 984 13.97 53.57 -20.07
C ARG A 984 12.49 53.41 -20.41
N TYR A 985 11.67 52.90 -19.48
CA TYR A 985 10.22 52.85 -19.67
C TYR A 985 9.64 54.26 -19.92
N MET A 986 10.04 55.26 -19.13
CA MET A 986 9.61 56.65 -19.32
C MET A 986 10.05 57.26 -20.66
N GLU A 987 11.26 56.95 -21.15
CA GLU A 987 11.72 57.39 -22.47
C GLU A 987 10.87 56.77 -23.58
N HIS A 988 10.65 55.45 -23.55
CA HIS A 988 9.87 54.72 -24.56
C HIS A 988 8.39 55.15 -24.59
N ARG A 989 7.85 55.69 -23.49
CA ARG A 989 6.51 56.28 -23.44
C ARG A 989 6.45 57.76 -23.83
N GLY A 990 7.56 58.37 -24.23
CA GLY A 990 7.61 59.76 -24.73
C GLY A 990 7.84 60.83 -23.66
N TYR A 991 8.33 60.48 -22.46
CA TYR A 991 8.61 61.41 -21.36
C TYR A 991 10.12 61.56 -21.07
N PRO A 992 10.95 62.07 -22.01
CA PRO A 992 12.41 62.04 -21.90
C PRO A 992 12.95 62.91 -20.75
N LEU A 993 12.33 64.06 -20.44
CA LEU A 993 12.72 64.89 -19.29
C LEU A 993 12.49 64.18 -17.94
N ARG A 994 11.44 63.36 -17.83
CA ARG A 994 11.14 62.55 -16.64
C ARG A 994 12.09 61.38 -16.50
N SER A 995 12.37 60.72 -17.63
CA SER A 995 13.41 59.71 -17.75
C SER A 995 14.78 60.22 -17.28
N PHE A 996 15.19 61.40 -17.76
CA PHE A 996 16.46 62.04 -17.37
C PHE A 996 16.55 62.33 -15.86
N LYS A 997 15.46 62.77 -15.22
CA LYS A 997 15.43 62.99 -13.76
C LYS A 997 15.66 61.68 -12.99
N LEU A 998 15.01 60.58 -13.40
CA LEU A 998 15.22 59.25 -12.80
C LEU A 998 16.62 58.69 -13.10
N ALA A 999 17.13 58.84 -14.32
CA ALA A 999 18.47 58.42 -14.70
C ALA A 999 19.55 59.18 -13.90
N SER A 1000 19.37 60.48 -13.66
CA SER A 1000 20.27 61.29 -12.83
C SER A 1000 20.30 60.80 -11.38
N LEU A 1001 19.17 60.37 -10.83
CA LEU A 1001 19.11 59.73 -9.50
C LEU A 1001 19.73 58.33 -9.53
N ALA A 1002 19.55 57.53 -10.59
CA ALA A 1002 20.24 56.25 -10.75
C ALA A 1002 21.77 56.41 -10.72
N MET A 1003 22.29 57.46 -11.36
CA MET A 1003 23.72 57.81 -11.35
C MET A 1003 24.24 58.14 -9.95
N THR A 1004 23.43 58.67 -9.02
CA THR A 1004 23.89 58.95 -7.64
C THR A 1004 24.03 57.69 -6.77
N HIS A 1005 23.34 56.59 -7.13
CA HIS A 1005 23.43 55.31 -6.42
C HIS A 1005 24.37 54.29 -7.09
N LEU A 1006 24.93 54.63 -8.25
CA LEU A 1006 25.91 53.80 -8.95
C LEU A 1006 27.34 54.10 -8.48
N ASN A 1007 28.14 53.05 -8.31
CA ASN A 1007 29.60 53.17 -8.16
C ASN A 1007 30.30 52.07 -8.96
N LEU A 1008 30.93 52.44 -10.08
CA LEU A 1008 31.77 51.57 -10.90
C LEU A 1008 33.24 51.76 -10.50
N ALA A 1009 33.84 50.68 -10.01
CA ALA A 1009 35.24 50.66 -9.62
C ALA A 1009 36.18 50.67 -10.83
N TYR A 1010 37.46 51.03 -10.60
CA TYR A 1010 38.47 51.18 -11.66
C TYR A 1010 38.76 49.91 -12.48
N ASN A 1011 38.40 48.73 -11.97
CA ASN A 1011 38.64 47.41 -12.56
C ASN A 1011 37.38 46.74 -13.17
N GLN A 1012 36.25 47.46 -13.28
CA GLN A 1012 34.97 46.91 -13.73
C GLN A 1012 34.63 47.38 -15.16
N ASP A 1013 35.44 47.01 -16.15
CA ASP A 1013 35.29 47.42 -17.57
C ASP A 1013 34.23 46.62 -18.36
N THR A 1014 33.64 45.58 -17.76
CA THR A 1014 32.61 44.70 -18.34
C THR A 1014 31.27 44.74 -17.58
N HIS A 1015 31.10 45.68 -16.65
CA HIS A 1015 29.92 45.72 -15.78
C HIS A 1015 28.63 46.09 -16.54
N PRO A 1016 27.49 45.40 -16.35
CA PRO A 1016 26.26 45.63 -17.11
C PRO A 1016 25.76 47.09 -17.13
N ALA A 1017 25.88 47.77 -15.98
CA ALA A 1017 25.49 49.18 -15.84
C ALA A 1017 26.25 50.17 -16.75
N ILE A 1018 27.37 49.77 -17.37
CA ILE A 1018 28.07 50.63 -18.35
C ILE A 1018 27.13 51.02 -19.49
N ASN A 1019 26.31 50.08 -19.99
CA ASN A 1019 25.32 50.37 -21.03
C ASN A 1019 24.23 51.35 -20.56
N ASP A 1020 23.91 51.32 -19.26
CA ASP A 1020 22.92 52.22 -18.65
C ASP A 1020 23.48 53.63 -18.48
N VAL A 1021 24.75 53.77 -18.06
CA VAL A 1021 25.47 55.06 -18.02
C VAL A 1021 25.62 55.65 -19.42
N LEU A 1022 26.04 54.85 -20.40
CA LEU A 1022 26.21 55.29 -21.79
C LEU A 1022 24.88 55.76 -22.38
N TRP A 1023 23.78 55.04 -22.10
CA TRP A 1023 22.43 55.43 -22.47
C TRP A 1023 22.00 56.73 -21.78
N ALA A 1024 22.21 56.86 -20.46
CA ALA A 1024 21.86 58.08 -19.72
C ALA A 1024 22.61 59.32 -20.23
N CYS A 1025 23.90 59.17 -20.58
CA CYS A 1025 24.68 60.24 -21.21
C CYS A 1025 24.15 60.59 -22.61
N ALA A 1026 23.72 59.61 -23.40
CA ALA A 1026 23.13 59.83 -24.72
C ALA A 1026 21.77 60.55 -24.63
N LEU A 1027 20.88 60.14 -23.71
CA LEU A 1027 19.62 60.82 -23.41
C LEU A 1027 19.83 62.27 -22.92
N SER A 1028 20.83 62.48 -22.07
CA SER A 1028 21.19 63.83 -21.61
C SER A 1028 21.65 64.72 -22.76
N HIS A 1029 22.41 64.14 -23.71
CA HIS A 1029 22.89 64.85 -24.89
C HIS A 1029 21.79 65.13 -25.94
N SER A 1030 20.78 64.25 -26.06
CA SER A 1030 19.65 64.49 -26.96
C SER A 1030 18.66 65.53 -26.42
N LEU A 1031 18.54 65.66 -25.09
CA LEU A 1031 17.73 66.68 -24.43
C LEU A 1031 18.33 68.08 -24.53
N GLY A 1032 19.62 68.25 -24.23
CA GLY A 1032 20.25 69.56 -24.30
C GLY A 1032 21.59 69.70 -23.58
N LYS A 1033 22.18 70.89 -23.70
CA LYS A 1033 23.48 71.20 -23.08
C LYS A 1033 23.39 71.39 -21.57
N ASN A 1034 22.22 71.75 -21.04
CA ASN A 1034 22.04 72.01 -19.61
C ASN A 1034 21.92 70.69 -18.84
N GLU A 1035 21.20 69.74 -19.42
CA GLU A 1035 20.96 68.38 -18.94
C GLU A 1035 22.27 67.59 -18.98
N LEU A 1036 23.01 67.68 -20.09
CA LEU A 1036 24.38 67.14 -20.18
C LEU A 1036 25.33 67.76 -19.13
N ALA A 1037 25.23 69.07 -18.86
CA ALA A 1037 26.03 69.71 -17.82
C ALA A 1037 25.66 69.27 -16.40
N ALA A 1038 24.41 68.88 -16.15
CA ALA A 1038 23.97 68.38 -14.86
C ALA A 1038 24.39 66.92 -14.59
N ILE A 1039 24.44 66.06 -15.62
CA ILE A 1039 24.80 64.63 -15.41
C ILE A 1039 26.32 64.39 -15.32
N ILE A 1040 27.15 65.20 -15.99
CA ILE A 1040 28.61 64.99 -16.03
C ILE A 1040 29.27 64.95 -14.63
N PRO A 1041 28.97 65.85 -13.68
CA PRO A 1041 29.48 65.75 -12.31
C PRO A 1041 29.10 64.44 -11.60
N LEU A 1042 27.92 63.87 -11.91
CA LEU A 1042 27.46 62.60 -11.36
C LEU A 1042 28.20 61.41 -11.98
N VAL A 1043 28.44 61.44 -13.30
CA VAL A 1043 29.28 60.45 -14.00
C VAL A 1043 30.70 60.43 -13.43
N VAL A 1044 31.31 61.60 -13.24
CA VAL A 1044 32.66 61.74 -12.66
C VAL A 1044 32.75 61.18 -11.23
N LYS A 1045 31.68 61.31 -10.43
CA LYS A 1045 31.62 60.79 -9.06
C LYS A 1045 31.33 59.29 -8.98
N SER A 1046 30.60 58.74 -9.95
CA SER A 1046 30.11 57.35 -9.95
C SER A 1046 30.99 56.40 -10.75
N VAL A 1047 31.72 56.86 -11.76
CA VAL A 1047 32.50 56.00 -12.66
C VAL A 1047 33.99 56.28 -12.51
N HIS A 1048 34.72 55.30 -11.97
CA HIS A 1048 36.17 55.38 -11.76
C HIS A 1048 36.97 54.59 -12.82
N CYS A 1049 36.28 53.87 -13.72
CA CYS A 1049 36.91 53.09 -14.78
C CYS A 1049 37.32 53.99 -15.96
N ALA A 1050 38.64 54.13 -16.16
CA ALA A 1050 39.21 55.08 -17.11
C ALA A 1050 38.79 54.86 -18.58
N THR A 1051 38.65 53.61 -19.01
CA THR A 1051 38.20 53.25 -20.37
C THR A 1051 36.74 53.61 -20.62
N VAL A 1052 35.88 53.44 -19.62
CA VAL A 1052 34.46 53.79 -19.68
C VAL A 1052 34.28 55.32 -19.74
N LEU A 1053 35.00 56.05 -18.89
CA LEU A 1053 35.03 57.52 -18.92
C LEU A 1053 35.52 58.06 -20.28
N SER A 1054 36.56 57.45 -20.86
CA SER A 1054 37.10 57.82 -22.18
C SER A 1054 36.10 57.57 -23.31
N ASP A 1055 35.34 56.47 -23.28
CA ASP A 1055 34.26 56.21 -24.25
C ASP A 1055 33.08 57.19 -24.08
N ILE A 1056 32.67 57.50 -22.84
CA ILE A 1056 31.65 58.53 -22.57
C ILE A 1056 32.10 59.89 -23.13
N LEU A 1057 33.33 60.32 -22.84
CA LEU A 1057 33.90 61.58 -23.34
C LEU A 1057 33.93 61.62 -24.87
N ARG A 1058 34.34 60.52 -25.52
CA ARG A 1058 34.32 60.38 -26.98
C ARG A 1058 32.89 60.48 -27.54
N ARG A 1059 31.91 59.85 -26.92
CA ARG A 1059 30.50 59.91 -27.38
C ARG A 1059 29.87 61.29 -27.14
N CYS A 1060 30.27 62.02 -26.10
CA CYS A 1060 29.79 63.38 -25.83
C CYS A 1060 30.45 64.46 -26.70
N THR A 1061 31.59 64.18 -27.34
CA THR A 1061 32.22 65.10 -28.31
C THR A 1061 31.67 64.96 -29.73
N MET A 1062 31.15 63.77 -30.09
CA MET A 1062 30.45 63.52 -31.36
C MET A 1062 28.99 63.98 -31.30
N THR A 1063 28.39 64.32 -32.46
CA THR A 1063 27.00 64.80 -32.56
C THR A 1063 26.00 63.79 -31.98
N ALA A 1064 25.03 64.28 -31.19
CA ALA A 1064 24.01 63.46 -30.52
C ALA A 1064 23.24 62.51 -31.48
N PRO A 1065 23.09 61.22 -31.14
CA PRO A 1065 22.21 60.31 -31.88
C PRO A 1065 20.76 60.82 -31.82
N GLY A 1066 20.08 60.85 -32.98
CA GLY A 1066 18.66 61.21 -33.09
C GLY A 1066 18.34 62.61 -33.62
N LEU A 1067 19.30 63.54 -33.70
CA LEU A 1067 19.03 64.89 -34.27
C LEU A 1067 18.98 64.94 -35.82
N ALA A 1068 19.29 63.83 -36.50
CA ALA A 1068 19.29 63.73 -37.96
C ALA A 1068 17.87 63.46 -38.53
N GLY A 1069 16.92 64.38 -38.28
CA GLY A 1069 15.52 64.16 -38.71
C GLY A 1069 14.57 65.36 -38.75
N ILE A 1070 14.95 66.55 -38.26
CA ILE A 1070 14.06 67.73 -38.25
C ILE A 1070 14.51 68.74 -39.33
N PRO A 1071 13.81 68.85 -40.48
CA PRO A 1071 14.15 69.83 -41.51
C PRO A 1071 13.72 71.24 -41.06
N GLY A 1072 14.67 72.11 -40.75
CA GLY A 1072 14.37 73.53 -40.49
C GLY A 1072 15.46 74.35 -39.80
N ARG A 1073 16.32 73.75 -38.97
CA ARG A 1073 17.43 74.47 -38.31
C ARG A 1073 18.78 74.20 -38.99
N ARG A 1074 19.15 75.06 -39.94
CA ARG A 1074 20.56 75.24 -40.33
C ARG A 1074 21.29 75.91 -39.17
N ASN A 1075 21.95 75.14 -38.32
CA ASN A 1075 22.98 75.68 -37.44
C ASN A 1075 24.16 74.71 -37.33
N SER A 1076 25.36 75.27 -37.39
CA SER A 1076 26.59 74.54 -37.73
C SER A 1076 26.92 73.40 -36.76
N GLY A 1077 27.37 72.27 -37.31
CA GLY A 1077 27.90 71.11 -36.58
C GLY A 1077 29.24 71.43 -35.91
N LYS A 1078 29.19 72.22 -34.83
CA LYS A 1078 30.36 72.59 -34.03
C LYS A 1078 30.51 71.57 -32.91
N LEU A 1079 31.49 70.65 -33.04
CA LEU A 1079 31.83 69.69 -31.98
C LEU A 1079 31.98 70.42 -30.64
N MET A 1080 31.51 69.79 -29.57
CA MET A 1080 31.68 70.33 -28.22
C MET A 1080 33.18 70.30 -27.87
N SER A 1081 33.78 71.48 -27.71
CA SER A 1081 35.19 71.62 -27.36
C SER A 1081 35.43 71.04 -25.96
N THR A 1082 36.38 70.12 -25.86
CA THR A 1082 36.81 69.46 -24.61
C THR A 1082 37.35 70.43 -23.56
N ASP A 1083 37.82 71.61 -23.98
CA ASP A 1083 38.34 72.65 -23.07
C ASP A 1083 37.26 73.53 -22.44
N LYS A 1084 35.98 73.31 -22.74
CA LYS A 1084 34.88 74.10 -22.17
C LYS A 1084 34.00 73.25 -21.26
N ALA A 1085 33.49 73.87 -20.21
CA ALA A 1085 32.48 73.25 -19.36
C ALA A 1085 31.25 72.86 -20.21
N PRO A 1086 30.65 71.68 -19.99
CA PRO A 1086 30.94 70.72 -18.91
C PRO A 1086 32.04 69.67 -19.23
N LEU A 1087 32.45 69.51 -20.50
CA LEU A 1087 33.34 68.39 -20.91
C LEU A 1087 34.74 68.44 -20.30
N ARG A 1088 35.25 69.64 -19.96
CA ARG A 1088 36.56 69.78 -19.33
C ARG A 1088 36.68 68.99 -18.02
N GLN A 1089 35.63 69.03 -17.18
CA GLN A 1089 35.59 68.28 -15.93
C GLN A 1089 35.62 66.76 -16.15
N LEU A 1090 34.96 66.26 -17.20
CA LEU A 1090 35.00 64.85 -17.59
C LEU A 1090 36.38 64.44 -18.10
N LEU A 1091 37.04 65.30 -18.90
CA LEU A 1091 38.39 65.07 -19.39
C LEU A 1091 39.41 64.99 -18.25
N ASP A 1092 39.44 65.97 -17.35
CA ASP A 1092 40.38 66.01 -16.23
C ASP A 1092 40.16 64.81 -15.28
N ALA A 1093 38.90 64.41 -15.07
CA ALA A 1093 38.55 63.18 -14.34
C ALA A 1093 38.99 61.89 -15.05
N THR A 1094 38.87 61.83 -16.38
CA THR A 1094 39.30 60.67 -17.18
C THR A 1094 40.82 60.49 -17.13
N ILE A 1095 41.56 61.61 -17.26
CA ILE A 1095 43.02 61.68 -17.06
C ILE A 1095 43.40 61.14 -15.67
N SER A 1096 42.74 61.65 -14.61
CA SER A 1096 42.95 61.21 -13.22
C SER A 1096 42.66 59.71 -13.03
N ALA A 1097 41.58 59.21 -13.65
CA ALA A 1097 41.22 57.79 -13.59
C ALA A 1097 42.24 56.90 -14.30
N TYR A 1098 42.82 57.33 -15.43
CA TYR A 1098 43.90 56.61 -16.10
C TYR A 1098 45.14 56.52 -15.20
N ILE A 1099 45.53 57.62 -14.55
CA ILE A 1099 46.66 57.64 -13.59
C ILE A 1099 46.42 56.61 -12.47
N ASN A 1100 45.30 56.73 -11.76
CA ASN A 1100 44.97 55.85 -10.63
C ASN A 1100 44.85 54.37 -11.03
N THR A 1101 44.20 54.08 -12.15
CA THR A 1101 44.07 52.71 -12.69
C THR A 1101 45.43 52.13 -13.07
N THR A 1102 46.34 52.95 -13.60
CA THR A 1102 47.69 52.51 -13.96
C THR A 1102 48.50 52.13 -12.71
N HIS A 1103 48.50 52.97 -11.67
CA HIS A 1103 49.16 52.66 -10.40
C HIS A 1103 48.62 51.37 -9.77
N SER A 1104 47.30 51.17 -9.79
CA SER A 1104 46.66 49.96 -9.27
C SER A 1104 46.97 48.71 -10.11
N ARG A 1105 46.92 48.77 -11.45
CA ARG A 1105 47.33 47.65 -12.31
C ARG A 1105 48.82 47.31 -12.10
N LEU A 1106 49.68 48.30 -11.89
CA LEU A 1106 51.13 48.12 -11.72
C LEU A 1106 51.57 47.37 -10.46
N THR A 1107 50.82 47.42 -9.35
CA THR A 1107 51.21 46.69 -8.13
C THR A 1107 51.23 45.18 -8.40
N HIS A 1108 50.13 44.63 -8.94
CA HIS A 1108 49.95 43.19 -9.12
C HIS A 1108 50.21 42.66 -10.54
N ILE A 1109 50.58 43.51 -11.53
CA ILE A 1109 50.85 43.04 -12.90
C ILE A 1109 51.95 41.97 -12.98
N SER A 1110 51.67 40.92 -13.75
CA SER A 1110 52.57 39.81 -14.08
C SER A 1110 53.06 39.87 -15.54
N PRO A 1111 54.17 39.19 -15.90
CA PRO A 1111 54.79 39.32 -17.23
C PRO A 1111 53.92 38.97 -18.44
N ARG A 1112 52.85 38.18 -18.25
CA ARG A 1112 51.92 37.81 -19.33
C ARG A 1112 51.04 38.99 -19.78
N HIS A 1113 50.71 39.91 -18.86
CA HIS A 1113 49.81 41.03 -19.12
C HIS A 1113 50.54 42.32 -19.54
N TYR A 1114 51.85 42.26 -19.78
CA TYR A 1114 52.64 43.44 -20.17
C TYR A 1114 52.18 44.03 -21.51
N GLY A 1115 51.77 43.21 -22.48
CA GLY A 1115 51.25 43.70 -23.77
C GLY A 1115 49.96 44.51 -23.62
N GLU A 1116 48.96 43.96 -22.93
CA GLU A 1116 47.68 44.61 -22.65
C GLU A 1116 47.85 45.91 -21.85
N PHE A 1117 48.79 45.95 -20.90
CA PHE A 1117 49.09 47.15 -20.13
C PHE A 1117 49.73 48.26 -20.97
N ILE A 1118 50.61 47.90 -21.91
CA ILE A 1118 51.21 48.85 -22.86
C ILE A 1118 50.15 49.36 -23.86
N GLU A 1119 49.17 48.54 -24.24
CA GLU A 1119 48.00 48.99 -25.02
C GLU A 1119 47.08 49.91 -24.20
N PHE A 1120 46.86 49.62 -22.91
CA PHE A 1120 46.12 50.47 -21.99
C PHE A 1120 46.78 51.86 -21.84
N LEU A 1121 48.10 51.93 -21.70
CA LEU A 1121 48.85 53.20 -21.74
C LEU A 1121 48.76 53.91 -23.10
N SER A 1122 48.66 53.16 -24.21
CA SER A 1122 48.45 53.74 -25.54
C SER A 1122 47.09 54.45 -25.61
N LYS A 1123 46.04 53.86 -25.03
CA LYS A 1123 44.69 54.45 -24.91
C LYS A 1123 44.66 55.65 -23.94
N ALA A 1124 45.44 55.59 -22.85
CA ALA A 1124 45.64 56.72 -21.95
C ALA A 1124 46.26 57.91 -22.69
N ARG A 1125 47.35 57.71 -23.45
CA ARG A 1125 48.02 58.77 -24.24
C ARG A 1125 47.07 59.48 -25.20
N VAL A 1126 46.23 58.73 -25.91
CA VAL A 1126 45.21 59.30 -26.82
C VAL A 1126 44.22 60.19 -26.06
N THR A 1127 43.85 59.82 -24.83
CA THR A 1127 42.93 60.61 -24.00
C THR A 1127 43.59 61.87 -23.43
N PHE A 1128 44.85 61.79 -22.99
CA PHE A 1128 45.60 62.95 -22.51
C PHE A 1128 45.74 64.02 -23.60
N LEU A 1129 46.01 63.63 -24.85
CA LEU A 1129 46.14 64.54 -26.00
C LEU A 1129 44.86 65.34 -26.34
N LEU A 1130 43.72 65.07 -25.68
CA LEU A 1130 42.49 65.87 -25.79
C LEU A 1130 42.49 67.14 -24.92
N ALA A 1131 43.50 67.31 -24.04
CA ALA A 1131 43.75 68.51 -23.25
C ALA A 1131 44.90 69.33 -23.84
N GLN A 1132 44.82 70.66 -23.79
CA GLN A 1132 45.84 71.58 -24.33
C GLN A 1132 47.27 71.27 -23.83
N ASP A 1133 47.45 71.06 -22.52
CA ASP A 1133 48.75 70.72 -21.90
C ASP A 1133 48.99 69.20 -21.75
N GLY A 1134 48.12 68.37 -22.33
CA GLY A 1134 48.06 66.93 -22.03
C GLY A 1134 49.29 66.12 -22.44
N HIS A 1135 50.06 66.60 -23.42
CA HIS A 1135 51.33 66.00 -23.80
C HIS A 1135 52.36 66.10 -22.67
N ILE A 1136 52.52 67.30 -22.09
CA ILE A 1136 53.41 67.56 -20.94
C ILE A 1136 52.99 66.73 -19.73
N GLN A 1137 51.69 66.65 -19.45
CA GLN A 1137 51.16 65.86 -18.33
C GLN A 1137 51.38 64.36 -18.53
N PHE A 1138 51.29 63.84 -19.76
CA PHE A 1138 51.55 62.43 -20.04
C PHE A 1138 53.03 62.07 -19.87
N ASP A 1139 53.94 62.92 -20.35
CA ASP A 1139 55.38 62.69 -20.25
C ASP A 1139 55.83 62.71 -18.78
N GLN A 1140 55.36 63.69 -17.99
CA GLN A 1140 55.59 63.73 -16.54
C GLN A 1140 55.04 62.49 -15.81
N PHE A 1141 53.87 62.01 -16.21
CA PHE A 1141 53.26 60.80 -15.65
C PHE A 1141 54.07 59.54 -15.97
N ILE A 1142 54.56 59.40 -17.21
CA ILE A 1142 55.41 58.28 -17.63
C ILE A 1142 56.76 58.30 -16.89
N ASP A 1143 57.37 59.47 -16.66
CA ASP A 1143 58.62 59.57 -15.90
C ASP A 1143 58.46 59.28 -14.41
N ASN A 1144 57.35 59.72 -13.80
CA ASN A 1144 56.98 59.35 -12.43
C ASN A 1144 56.81 57.81 -12.30
N LEU A 1145 56.14 57.19 -13.28
CA LEU A 1145 55.93 55.75 -13.36
C LEU A 1145 57.25 54.95 -13.48
N LYS A 1146 58.23 55.45 -14.27
CA LYS A 1146 59.61 54.93 -14.32
C LYS A 1146 60.33 55.05 -12.97
N GLN A 1147 60.07 56.13 -12.21
CA GLN A 1147 60.74 56.42 -10.95
C GLN A 1147 60.22 55.59 -9.77
N ILE A 1148 58.90 55.37 -9.67
CA ILE A 1148 58.28 54.63 -8.57
C ILE A 1148 58.45 53.10 -8.72
N TYR A 1149 58.30 52.54 -9.92
CA TYR A 1149 58.21 51.07 -10.12
C TYR A 1149 59.48 50.42 -10.70
N LYS A 1150 60.66 50.90 -10.29
CA LYS A 1150 62.00 50.46 -10.78
C LYS A 1150 62.25 48.94 -10.72
N GLY A 1151 61.54 48.20 -9.86
CA GLY A 1151 61.67 46.75 -9.71
C GLY A 1151 61.25 45.92 -10.94
N LYS A 1152 60.32 46.41 -11.78
CA LYS A 1152 59.76 45.64 -12.91
C LYS A 1152 60.51 45.91 -14.23
N LYS A 1153 61.83 45.65 -14.26
CA LYS A 1153 62.76 46.00 -15.37
C LYS A 1153 62.24 45.70 -16.79
N LYS A 1154 61.70 44.50 -17.05
CA LYS A 1154 61.22 44.11 -18.40
C LYS A 1154 59.97 44.89 -18.86
N LEU A 1155 59.12 45.34 -17.92
CA LEU A 1155 57.98 46.19 -18.25
C LEU A 1155 58.43 47.62 -18.55
N MET A 1156 59.36 48.17 -17.74
CA MET A 1156 59.88 49.53 -17.94
C MET A 1156 60.66 49.68 -19.24
N MET A 1157 61.29 48.61 -19.73
CA MET A 1157 61.89 48.55 -21.07
C MET A 1157 60.83 48.75 -22.16
N LEU A 1158 59.70 48.03 -22.10
CA LEU A 1158 58.60 48.15 -23.07
C LEU A 1158 57.89 49.52 -23.00
N VAL A 1159 57.77 50.11 -21.81
CA VAL A 1159 57.24 51.48 -21.63
C VAL A 1159 58.16 52.49 -22.33
N ARG A 1160 59.48 52.39 -22.10
CA ARG A 1160 60.49 53.25 -22.75
C ARG A 1160 60.47 53.08 -24.27
N GLU A 1161 60.42 51.84 -24.76
CA GLU A 1161 60.41 51.53 -26.19
C GLU A 1161 59.19 52.13 -26.93
N ARG A 1162 58.00 52.12 -26.32
CA ARG A 1162 56.78 52.65 -26.97
C ARG A 1162 56.52 54.14 -26.71
N PHE A 1163 57.00 54.70 -25.60
CA PHE A 1163 56.59 56.06 -25.15
C PHE A 1163 57.74 57.03 -24.86
N GLY A 1164 59.02 56.62 -24.85
CA GLY A 1164 60.19 57.47 -24.59
C GLY A 1164 61.09 57.01 -23.45
#